data_AF-I3TIV0-F1
#
_entry.id   AF-I3TIV0-F1
#
_cell.length_a   1.000
_cell.length_b   1.000
_cell.length_c   1.000
_cell.angle_alpha   90.00
_cell.angle_beta   90.00
_cell.angle_gamma   90.00
#
_symmetry.space_group_name_H-M   'P 1'
#
loop_
_entity.id
_entity.type
_entity.pdbx_description
1 polymer ?
#
loop_
_entity_poly.entity_id
_entity_poly.type
_entity_poly.pdbx_seq_one_letter_code
_entity_poly.pdbx_strand_id
1 'polypeptide(L)'
;MTGEMTRPNDVTPIRPTPDQAAALDAIEGFLRDDGLDAFILRGGAGTGKTALIAALVGRLSARNLSPALVAPTGRAARILTHKVGRMAGGEAATVVTIHRAIYALDRIEVNEEAVSETDPGLRMIFPLRGEEAVAPLIVVDEASMVGDREMQGDLLRFGSGRLLADLIAFCRMRRPGRAGDRLAKLLFVGDPAQLPPVGEETSPALDAGYLAVTFGLKVAGFDLATVLRQAEGSAILDRATRIREALAAGRFDTLSLRPDATDIVEVDAAGAVGLIVDGIRARDQVVAVVASNATALDYNRSVRERLWGDAALPVQPGDTLLVNRNSRRYGLSNGDVVKVLSVDQPAETVPVPLAGGHLVTLRFRHAVVAHREGDGTVVRTRCLLLENLLDQPGRDLTPLEQRALLVHFRIRHPELSPKSAAFRQAIVEDPYVNALLVKYGYAMTCHKAQGGEWQTVLVHFAPGRGQRNPAFFRWAYTAVTRAVGRLILVNPPDFSPADIWAPDPVPAATVDNPAEDPRADPDWHRLSFPAAAAPLMQVHRRLRALWAARGITIEDLRHLQYCERYTLAREGRRVMVQYHYNGKFRPGRAGMAPGGGDAALAEEALAAFQGSADGAAEAEQPAFIRDFLVELDAALAGTSIQRTGQTPMPYRLRIGLADRTRTGEVDVIHDARQNWTAVQEVGGPGATGGLCDELRRLMTDRIGRGG
;
A
#
# COMPACT_ATOMS: atom_id res chain seq x y z
N MET A 1 62.69 -6.46 2.03
CA MET A 1 61.56 -5.58 1.62
C MET A 1 60.28 -6.26 2.07
N THR A 2 59.87 -5.94 3.30
CA THR A 2 58.63 -6.41 3.93
C THR A 2 57.49 -5.53 3.43
N GLY A 3 56.63 -6.09 2.58
CA GLY A 3 55.40 -5.42 2.14
C GLY A 3 54.39 -5.39 3.28
N GLU A 4 53.95 -4.18 3.64
CA GLU A 4 52.91 -3.96 4.64
C GLU A 4 51.60 -4.63 4.22
N MET A 5 51.13 -5.57 5.05
CA MET A 5 49.74 -6.01 5.08
C MET A 5 48.87 -4.82 5.52
N THR A 6 48.03 -4.33 4.62
CA THR A 6 46.94 -3.41 4.93
C THR A 6 45.98 -4.08 5.92
N ARG A 7 45.82 -3.48 7.11
CA ARG A 7 44.89 -3.95 8.14
C ARG A 7 43.45 -3.66 7.71
N PRO A 8 42.51 -4.61 7.81
CA PRO A 8 41.09 -4.34 7.60
C PRO A 8 40.50 -3.83 8.92
N ASN A 9 40.57 -2.51 9.19
CA ASN A 9 39.74 -1.85 10.23
C ASN A 9 39.91 -0.31 10.26
N ASP A 10 40.04 0.36 9.11
CA ASP A 10 39.96 1.83 9.09
C ASP A 10 38.47 2.26 9.01
N VAL A 11 37.79 2.24 10.15
CA VAL A 11 36.49 2.91 10.31
C VAL A 11 36.80 4.39 10.50
N THR A 12 36.82 5.17 9.42
CA THR A 12 36.94 6.63 9.53
C THR A 12 35.72 7.15 10.32
N PRO A 13 35.89 7.82 11.47
CA PRO A 13 34.77 8.37 12.21
C PRO A 13 34.04 9.38 11.33
N ILE A 14 32.75 9.13 11.06
CA ILE A 14 31.93 10.06 10.28
C ILE A 14 31.87 11.37 11.06
N ARG A 15 32.44 12.44 10.51
CA ARG A 15 32.36 13.77 11.11
C ARG A 15 30.91 14.28 10.94
N PRO A 16 30.17 14.52 12.03
CA PRO A 16 28.80 15.01 11.93
C PRO A 16 28.78 16.39 11.27
N THR A 17 27.73 16.68 10.51
CA THR A 17 27.51 18.04 9.98
C THR A 17 27.18 19.02 11.11
N PRO A 18 27.27 20.34 10.87
CA PRO A 18 26.91 21.34 11.90
C PRO A 18 25.50 21.11 12.48
N ASP A 19 24.55 20.75 11.62
CA ASP A 19 23.16 20.44 11.98
C ASP A 19 23.06 19.18 12.86
N GLN A 20 23.79 18.11 12.49
CA GLN A 20 23.86 16.89 13.31
C GLN A 20 24.60 17.12 14.63
N ALA A 21 25.62 17.97 14.65
CA ALA A 21 26.34 18.34 15.87
C ALA A 21 25.42 19.11 16.83
N ALA A 22 24.67 20.09 16.33
CA ALA A 22 23.67 20.82 17.11
C ALA A 22 22.58 19.89 17.66
N ALA A 23 22.11 18.93 16.85
CA ALA A 23 21.15 17.92 17.30
C ALA A 23 21.73 17.01 18.40
N LEU A 24 22.98 16.58 18.29
CA LEU A 24 23.67 15.82 19.35
C LEU A 24 23.79 16.64 20.64
N ASP A 25 24.15 17.91 20.54
CA ASP A 25 24.27 18.79 21.72
C ASP A 25 22.91 19.03 22.38
N ALA A 26 21.83 19.17 21.60
CA ALA A 26 20.47 19.26 22.12
C ALA A 26 20.04 17.97 22.83
N ILE A 27 20.36 16.79 22.27
CA ILE A 27 20.12 15.50 22.91
C ILE A 27 20.93 15.37 24.20
N GLU A 28 22.19 15.80 24.23
CA GLU A 28 23.00 15.78 25.45
C GLU A 28 22.44 16.70 26.54
N GLY A 29 21.93 17.88 26.16
CA GLY A 29 21.19 18.76 27.06
C GLY A 29 19.94 18.08 27.64
N PHE A 30 19.14 17.47 26.77
CA PHE A 30 17.98 16.67 27.17
C PHE A 30 18.33 15.54 28.15
N LEU A 31 19.42 14.81 27.92
CA LEU A 31 19.82 13.72 28.80
C LEU A 31 20.19 14.21 30.21
N ARG A 32 20.73 15.44 30.34
CA ARG A 32 21.08 16.06 31.63
C ARG A 32 19.89 16.69 32.36
N ASP A 33 18.84 17.08 31.64
CA ASP A 33 17.68 17.76 32.22
C ASP A 33 16.65 16.76 32.79
N ASP A 34 16.50 16.73 34.12
CA ASP A 34 15.52 15.86 34.80
C ASP A 34 14.08 16.32 34.67
N GLY A 35 13.86 17.53 34.19
CA GLY A 35 12.54 18.04 33.84
C GLY A 35 12.00 17.48 32.53
N LEU A 36 12.80 16.81 31.70
CA LEU A 36 12.37 16.29 30.40
C LEU A 36 12.23 14.77 30.39
N ASP A 37 11.13 14.30 29.80
CA ASP A 37 10.78 12.88 29.71
C ASP A 37 11.09 12.28 28.35
N ALA A 38 10.86 13.05 27.29
CA ALA A 38 11.02 12.60 25.93
C ALA A 38 11.71 13.65 25.04
N PHE A 39 12.35 13.18 23.99
CA PHE A 39 12.94 13.99 22.93
C PHE A 39 12.48 13.47 21.57
N ILE A 40 12.11 14.37 20.66
CA ILE A 40 11.74 14.03 19.28
C ILE A 40 12.79 14.57 18.32
N LEU A 41 13.51 13.66 17.66
CA LEU A 41 14.40 13.99 16.55
C LEU A 41 13.69 13.73 15.23
N ARG A 42 13.32 14.81 14.52
CA ARG A 42 12.69 14.70 13.20
C ARG A 42 13.71 14.96 12.10
N GLY A 43 13.50 14.32 10.96
CA GLY A 43 14.28 14.61 9.77
C GLY A 43 13.75 13.86 8.57
N GLY A 44 13.87 14.47 7.38
CA GLY A 44 13.48 13.82 6.13
C GLY A 44 14.37 12.63 5.76
N ALA A 45 14.00 11.92 4.70
CA ALA A 45 14.90 11.00 4.01
C ALA A 45 16.25 11.69 3.67
N GLY A 46 17.37 11.00 3.92
CA GLY A 46 18.71 11.51 3.62
C GLY A 46 19.32 12.50 4.63
N THR A 47 18.63 12.90 5.70
CA THR A 47 19.18 13.80 6.75
C THR A 47 20.20 13.14 7.70
N GLY A 48 20.46 11.84 7.52
CA GLY A 48 21.47 11.11 8.30
C GLY A 48 21.05 10.75 9.73
N LYS A 49 19.75 10.67 10.04
CA LYS A 49 19.21 10.24 11.36
C LYS A 49 19.91 8.99 11.91
N THR A 50 20.07 7.95 11.09
CA THR A 50 20.74 6.71 11.54
C THR A 50 22.22 6.91 11.87
N ALA A 51 22.93 7.77 11.13
CA ALA A 51 24.32 8.11 11.44
C ALA A 51 24.42 8.88 12.76
N LEU A 52 23.45 9.75 13.03
CA LEU A 52 23.34 10.45 14.31
C LEU A 52 23.07 9.48 15.47
N ILE A 53 22.17 8.50 15.30
CA ILE A 53 21.96 7.44 16.31
C ILE A 53 23.27 6.69 16.58
N ALA A 54 24.02 6.32 15.54
CA ALA A 54 25.30 5.63 15.73
C ALA A 54 26.33 6.49 16.48
N ALA A 55 26.42 7.78 16.15
CA ALA A 55 27.29 8.72 16.86
C ALA A 55 26.88 8.90 18.33
N LEU A 56 25.57 8.98 18.61
CA LEU A 56 25.01 9.05 19.96
C LEU A 56 25.37 7.79 20.76
N VAL A 57 25.18 6.61 20.19
CA VAL A 57 25.55 5.32 20.82
C VAL A 57 27.04 5.32 21.16
N GLY A 58 27.91 5.71 20.23
CA GLY A 58 29.36 5.81 20.49
C GLY A 58 29.70 6.77 21.64
N ARG A 59 29.06 7.96 21.71
CA ARG A 59 29.26 8.93 22.80
C ARG A 59 28.76 8.40 24.15
N LEU A 60 27.64 7.66 24.16
CA LEU A 60 27.08 7.06 25.38
C LEU A 60 27.93 5.90 25.89
N SER A 61 28.40 5.03 25.00
CA SER A 61 29.31 3.94 25.36
C SER A 61 30.62 4.45 25.96
N ALA A 62 31.17 5.56 25.44
CA ALA A 62 32.35 6.21 26.03
C ALA A 62 32.12 6.75 27.45
N ARG A 63 30.85 6.87 27.89
CA ARG A 63 30.43 7.28 29.24
C ARG A 63 29.88 6.09 30.06
N ASN A 64 30.09 4.85 29.62
CA ASN A 64 29.54 3.64 30.23
C ASN A 64 28.00 3.64 30.33
N LEU A 65 27.31 4.25 29.37
CA LEU A 65 25.86 4.23 29.25
C LEU A 65 25.43 3.43 28.03
N SER A 66 24.57 2.44 28.23
CA SER A 66 24.04 1.61 27.14
C SER A 66 22.55 1.94 26.91
N PRO A 67 22.19 2.58 25.79
CA PRO A 67 20.79 2.80 25.44
C PRO A 67 20.13 1.51 24.94
N ALA A 68 18.83 1.35 25.16
CA ALA A 68 18.03 0.33 24.48
C ALA A 68 17.57 0.86 23.12
N LEU A 69 17.99 0.21 22.04
CA LEU A 69 17.59 0.58 20.68
C LEU A 69 16.41 -0.30 20.25
N VAL A 70 15.32 0.33 19.82
CA VAL A 70 14.11 -0.37 19.36
C VAL A 70 13.56 0.20 18.06
N ALA A 71 12.85 -0.63 17.31
CA ALA A 71 12.15 -0.22 16.08
C ALA A 71 10.77 -0.91 15.97
N PRO A 72 9.82 -0.36 15.21
CA PRO A 72 8.47 -0.94 15.07
C PRO A 72 8.46 -2.27 14.31
N THR A 73 9.36 -2.45 13.34
CA THR A 73 9.44 -3.66 12.48
C THR A 73 10.79 -4.36 12.62
N GLY A 74 10.80 -5.68 12.39
CA GLY A 74 12.05 -6.46 12.47
C GLY A 74 13.06 -6.09 11.37
N ARG A 75 12.57 -5.69 10.18
CA ARG A 75 13.41 -5.16 9.10
C ARG A 75 14.10 -3.85 9.51
N ALA A 76 13.36 -2.89 10.07
CA ALA A 76 13.94 -1.64 10.56
C ALA A 76 14.98 -1.90 11.66
N ALA A 77 14.67 -2.78 12.62
CA ALA A 77 15.61 -3.19 13.67
C ALA A 77 16.90 -3.77 13.09
N ARG A 78 16.80 -4.66 12.09
CA ARG A 78 17.96 -5.29 11.46
C ARG A 78 18.82 -4.29 10.67
N ILE A 79 18.19 -3.41 9.90
CA ILE A 79 18.90 -2.34 9.16
C ILE A 79 19.61 -1.40 10.13
N LEU A 80 18.96 -1.02 11.23
CA LEU A 80 19.55 -0.15 12.25
C LEU A 80 20.72 -0.84 12.96
N THR A 81 20.55 -2.10 13.37
CA THR A 81 21.62 -2.92 13.98
C THR A 81 22.85 -2.93 13.10
N HIS A 82 22.68 -3.14 11.80
CA HIS A 82 23.79 -3.18 10.87
C HIS A 82 24.46 -1.81 10.67
N LYS A 83 23.69 -0.74 10.51
CA LYS A 83 24.23 0.61 10.34
C LYS A 83 24.98 1.07 11.60
N VAL A 84 24.41 0.86 12.78
CA VAL A 84 25.05 1.19 14.06
C VAL A 84 26.29 0.33 14.30
N GLY A 85 26.20 -0.99 14.07
CA GLY A 85 27.33 -1.90 14.25
C GLY A 85 28.56 -1.54 13.41
N ARG A 86 28.36 -1.18 12.13
CA ARG A 86 29.45 -0.71 11.26
C ARG A 86 30.07 0.61 11.71
N MET A 87 29.26 1.53 12.24
CA MET A 87 29.69 2.90 12.55
C MET A 87 30.24 3.06 13.98
N ALA A 88 29.84 2.19 14.93
CA ALA A 88 30.18 2.33 16.35
C ALA A 88 31.34 1.43 16.83
N GLY A 89 31.87 0.53 15.99
CA GLY A 89 33.23 0.00 16.15
C GLY A 89 33.54 -0.95 17.31
N GLY A 90 32.60 -1.70 17.92
CA GLY A 90 33.05 -2.80 18.82
C GLY A 90 32.08 -3.47 19.79
N GLU A 91 30.91 -2.91 20.09
CA GLU A 91 29.82 -3.65 20.74
C GLU A 91 28.57 -3.45 19.90
N ALA A 92 28.10 -4.54 19.28
CA ALA A 92 26.91 -4.50 18.43
C ALA A 92 25.69 -4.18 19.30
N ALA A 93 25.30 -2.90 19.36
CA ALA A 93 24.04 -2.49 19.94
C ALA A 93 22.93 -3.22 19.17
N THR A 94 22.42 -4.30 19.76
CA THR A 94 21.41 -5.15 19.13
C THR A 94 20.09 -4.42 19.21
N VAL A 95 19.55 -4.06 18.04
CA VAL A 95 18.23 -3.43 17.96
C VAL A 95 17.19 -4.53 17.89
N VAL A 96 16.16 -4.41 18.73
CA VAL A 96 15.02 -5.34 18.73
C VAL A 96 13.74 -4.61 18.33
N THR A 97 12.68 -5.36 18.06
CA THR A 97 11.37 -4.73 17.88
C THR A 97 10.82 -4.21 19.20
N ILE A 98 10.01 -3.15 19.17
CA ILE A 98 9.30 -2.65 20.37
C ILE A 98 8.55 -3.80 21.04
N HIS A 99 7.84 -4.61 20.25
CA HIS A 99 7.09 -5.77 20.74
C HIS A 99 7.97 -6.77 21.51
N ARG A 100 9.20 -7.05 21.02
CA ARG A 100 10.14 -7.95 21.70
C ARG A 100 10.69 -7.32 22.97
N ALA A 101 10.86 -6.00 22.99
CA ALA A 101 11.41 -5.26 24.12
C ALA A 101 10.43 -5.18 25.30
N ILE A 102 9.14 -4.93 25.04
CA ILE A 102 8.18 -4.59 26.11
C ILE A 102 7.21 -5.70 26.47
N TYR A 103 7.01 -6.71 25.62
CA TYR A 103 6.07 -7.81 25.90
C TYR A 103 6.77 -9.16 26.11
N ALA A 104 6.11 -10.06 26.84
CA ALA A 104 6.49 -11.46 26.98
C ALA A 104 5.25 -12.35 26.79
N LEU A 105 5.43 -13.54 26.22
CA LEU A 105 4.35 -14.52 26.13
C LEU A 105 4.03 -15.04 27.54
N ASP A 106 2.79 -14.85 27.99
CA ASP A 106 2.32 -15.31 29.30
C ASP A 106 1.54 -16.62 29.17
N ARG A 107 0.43 -16.56 28.43
CA ARG A 107 -0.51 -17.67 28.27
C ARG A 107 -1.04 -17.81 26.86
N ILE A 108 -1.49 -19.04 26.58
CA ILE A 108 -2.14 -19.42 25.34
C ILE A 108 -3.54 -19.90 25.71
N GLU A 109 -4.55 -19.26 25.13
CA GLU A 109 -5.95 -19.60 25.28
C GLU A 109 -6.39 -20.40 24.05
N VAL A 110 -6.96 -21.58 24.30
CA VAL A 110 -7.42 -22.49 23.25
C VAL A 110 -8.92 -22.69 23.43
N ASN A 111 -9.68 -22.44 22.36
CA ASN A 111 -11.10 -22.74 22.27
C ASN A 111 -11.31 -23.90 21.29
N GLU A 112 -11.36 -25.12 21.81
CA GLU A 112 -11.55 -26.34 21.00
C GLU A 112 -13.00 -26.47 20.48
N GLU A 113 -13.96 -25.77 21.10
CA GLU A 113 -15.37 -25.76 20.71
C GLU A 113 -15.70 -24.62 19.72
N ALA A 114 -14.70 -23.93 19.20
CA ALA A 114 -14.89 -22.85 18.23
C ALA A 114 -15.56 -23.39 16.95
N VAL A 115 -16.85 -23.04 16.77
CA VAL A 115 -17.61 -23.35 15.55
C VAL A 115 -17.66 -22.13 14.62
N SER A 116 -17.75 -20.92 15.17
CA SER A 116 -17.83 -19.66 14.41
C SER A 116 -16.70 -19.51 13.39
N GLU A 117 -17.04 -19.05 12.18
CA GLU A 117 -16.06 -18.75 11.11
C GLU A 117 -15.08 -17.63 11.49
N THR A 118 -15.42 -16.81 12.49
CA THR A 118 -14.60 -15.70 12.97
C THR A 118 -13.69 -16.05 14.14
N ASP A 119 -13.85 -17.21 14.78
CA ASP A 119 -13.04 -17.60 15.92
C ASP A 119 -11.86 -18.48 15.47
N PRO A 120 -10.60 -18.00 15.55
CA PRO A 120 -9.43 -18.80 15.19
C PRO A 120 -9.17 -19.97 16.15
N GLY A 121 -9.88 -20.08 17.27
CA GLY A 121 -9.73 -21.15 18.25
C GLY A 121 -8.43 -21.08 19.07
N LEU A 122 -7.55 -20.14 18.78
CA LEU A 122 -6.25 -19.94 19.44
C LEU A 122 -6.01 -18.45 19.67
N ARG A 123 -5.64 -18.08 20.89
CA ARG A 123 -5.19 -16.72 21.24
C ARG A 123 -3.93 -16.79 22.08
N MET A 124 -2.91 -16.03 21.72
CA MET A 124 -1.67 -15.89 22.48
C MET A 124 -1.65 -14.50 23.12
N ILE A 125 -1.52 -14.48 24.45
CA ILE A 125 -1.61 -13.27 25.27
C ILE A 125 -0.20 -12.84 25.68
N PHE A 126 0.15 -11.60 25.35
CA PHE A 126 1.45 -11.00 25.57
C PHE A 126 1.33 -9.75 26.45
N PRO A 127 1.28 -9.88 27.78
CA PRO A 127 1.29 -8.73 28.68
C PRO A 127 2.64 -8.00 28.66
N LEU A 128 2.66 -6.80 29.24
CA LEU A 128 3.88 -6.03 29.48
C LEU A 128 4.83 -6.77 30.42
N ARG A 129 6.13 -6.69 30.15
CA ARG A 129 7.18 -7.26 31.00
C ARG A 129 7.28 -6.51 32.33
N GLY A 130 7.22 -7.25 33.44
CA GLY A 130 7.28 -6.68 34.80
C GLY A 130 8.69 -6.48 35.37
N GLU A 131 9.62 -7.43 35.16
CA GLU A 131 10.87 -7.54 35.94
C GLU A 131 12.14 -7.56 35.07
N GLU A 132 12.43 -6.46 34.37
CA GLU A 132 13.67 -6.33 33.58
C GLU A 132 14.41 -5.02 33.87
N ALA A 133 15.75 -5.02 33.77
CA ALA A 133 16.50 -3.77 33.83
C ALA A 133 16.22 -2.96 32.56
N VAL A 134 15.44 -1.89 32.67
CA VAL A 134 15.22 -0.96 31.56
C VAL A 134 16.41 -0.01 31.48
N ALA A 135 16.97 0.14 30.28
CA ALA A 135 18.00 1.13 30.01
C ALA A 135 17.52 2.54 30.45
N PRO A 136 18.44 3.43 30.89
CA PRO A 136 18.07 4.80 31.25
C PRO A 136 17.54 5.61 30.06
N LEU A 137 17.89 5.21 28.83
CA LEU A 137 17.44 5.78 27.58
C LEU A 137 16.91 4.66 26.67
N ILE A 138 15.71 4.85 26.12
CA ILE A 138 15.18 4.04 25.03
C ILE A 138 15.13 4.91 23.77
N VAL A 139 15.78 4.45 22.69
CA VAL A 139 15.78 5.11 21.38
C VAL A 139 14.87 4.32 20.45
N VAL A 140 13.84 5.00 19.93
CA VAL A 140 12.83 4.43 19.04
C VAL A 140 13.07 4.99 17.64
N ASP A 141 13.60 4.17 16.74
CA ASP A 141 13.75 4.54 15.33
C ASP A 141 12.47 4.21 14.53
N GLU A 142 12.28 4.88 13.39
CA GLU A 142 11.05 4.82 12.58
C GLU A 142 9.78 5.07 13.42
N ALA A 143 9.84 6.04 14.34
CA ALA A 143 8.74 6.36 15.25
C ALA A 143 7.46 6.83 14.54
N SER A 144 7.54 7.19 13.24
CA SER A 144 6.37 7.48 12.41
C SER A 144 5.36 6.33 12.34
N MET A 145 5.80 5.08 12.56
CA MET A 145 4.96 3.88 12.55
C MET A 145 4.42 3.48 13.94
N VAL A 146 4.77 4.22 15.00
CA VAL A 146 4.36 3.90 16.38
C VAL A 146 3.05 4.63 16.69
N GLY A 147 1.95 3.87 16.68
CA GLY A 147 0.59 4.37 16.90
C GLY A 147 0.06 4.17 18.31
N ASP A 148 -1.03 4.87 18.62
CA ASP A 148 -1.78 4.74 19.89
C ASP A 148 -3.21 4.22 19.69
N ARG A 149 -3.58 3.87 18.46
CA ARG A 149 -4.86 3.21 18.19
C ARG A 149 -4.86 1.80 18.76
N GLU A 150 -5.97 1.40 19.39
CA GLU A 150 -6.15 0.04 19.85
C GLU A 150 -6.24 -0.92 18.66
N MET A 151 -5.29 -1.84 18.58
CA MET A 151 -5.24 -2.93 17.62
C MET A 151 -5.03 -4.25 18.36
N GLN A 152 -6.08 -5.05 18.48
CA GLN A 152 -5.98 -6.43 18.95
C GLN A 152 -6.13 -7.38 17.76
N GLY A 153 -5.13 -8.26 17.57
CA GLY A 153 -5.27 -9.34 16.62
C GLY A 153 -6.12 -10.47 17.19
N ASP A 154 -6.80 -11.21 16.32
CA ASP A 154 -7.58 -12.37 16.73
C ASP A 154 -6.71 -13.46 17.37
N LEU A 155 -5.50 -13.65 16.82
CA LEU A 155 -4.51 -14.63 17.30
C LEU A 155 -3.50 -14.07 18.31
N LEU A 156 -3.02 -12.83 18.13
CA LEU A 156 -1.99 -12.21 18.97
C LEU A 156 -2.55 -10.99 19.67
N ARG A 157 -2.57 -11.02 21.02
CA ARG A 157 -3.01 -9.89 21.84
C ARG A 157 -1.87 -9.37 22.70
N PHE A 158 -1.53 -8.10 22.49
CA PHE A 158 -0.41 -7.44 23.18
C PHE A 158 -0.95 -6.37 24.13
N GLY A 159 -0.52 -6.41 25.40
CA GLY A 159 -0.81 -5.39 26.42
C GLY A 159 -2.22 -4.81 26.36
N SER A 160 -2.31 -3.49 26.26
CA SER A 160 -3.59 -2.78 26.10
C SER A 160 -4.07 -2.69 24.64
N GLY A 161 -3.36 -3.29 23.68
CA GLY A 161 -3.59 -3.13 22.25
C GLY A 161 -3.10 -1.80 21.67
N ARG A 162 -2.54 -0.89 22.48
CA ARG A 162 -2.05 0.43 22.05
C ARG A 162 -0.54 0.51 22.25
N LEU A 163 0.21 0.42 21.16
CA LEU A 163 1.67 0.24 21.22
C LEU A 163 2.38 1.42 21.90
N LEU A 164 1.98 2.67 21.60
CA LEU A 164 2.57 3.86 22.20
C LEU A 164 2.27 3.96 23.69
N ALA A 165 1.00 3.84 24.10
CA ALA A 165 0.62 3.81 25.51
C ALA A 165 1.36 2.72 26.29
N ASP A 166 1.46 1.52 25.73
CA ASP A 166 2.15 0.38 26.34
C ASP A 166 3.66 0.63 26.48
N LEU A 167 4.31 1.23 25.47
CA LEU A 167 5.72 1.62 25.53
C LEU A 167 5.97 2.68 26.62
N ILE A 168 5.11 3.69 26.71
CA ILE A 168 5.22 4.74 27.72
C ILE A 168 4.98 4.15 29.10
N ALA A 169 3.93 3.34 29.27
CA ALA A 169 3.64 2.65 30.52
C ALA A 169 4.85 1.82 30.98
N PHE A 170 5.44 1.04 30.08
CA PHE A 170 6.65 0.27 30.35
C PHE A 170 7.82 1.15 30.84
N CYS A 171 8.05 2.31 30.21
CA CYS A 171 9.12 3.25 30.60
C CYS A 171 8.87 3.96 31.94
N ARG A 172 7.61 4.09 32.32
CA ARG A 172 7.16 4.80 33.53
C ARG A 172 6.97 3.86 34.73
N MET A 173 7.05 2.55 34.55
CA MET A 173 7.00 1.57 35.66
C MET A 173 8.15 1.81 36.65
N ARG A 174 7.80 2.06 37.92
CA ARG A 174 8.76 2.12 39.03
C ARG A 174 9.30 0.72 39.32
N ARG A 175 10.62 0.55 39.37
CA ARG A 175 11.26 -0.76 39.64
C ARG A 175 12.24 -0.64 40.82
N PRO A 176 12.20 -1.58 41.79
CA PRO A 176 13.09 -1.56 42.96
C PRO A 176 14.55 -1.78 42.53
N GLY A 177 15.48 -1.03 43.13
CA GLY A 177 16.93 -1.15 42.87
C GLY A 177 17.55 -0.05 42.01
N ARG A 178 16.77 0.90 41.47
CA ARG A 178 17.35 2.14 40.92
C ARG A 178 17.75 3.07 42.06
N ALA A 179 19.05 3.33 42.20
CA ALA A 179 19.54 4.43 43.02
C ALA A 179 19.07 5.75 42.38
N GLY A 180 17.96 6.30 42.91
CA GLY A 180 17.28 7.48 42.38
C GLY A 180 16.04 7.11 41.56
N ASP A 181 14.91 7.73 41.90
CA ASP A 181 13.56 7.58 41.34
C ASP A 181 13.45 8.09 39.87
N ARG A 182 14.52 7.93 39.07
CA ARG A 182 14.61 8.41 37.68
C ARG A 182 13.96 7.39 36.73
N LEU A 183 12.93 7.84 36.02
CA LEU A 183 12.25 7.08 34.98
C LEU A 183 13.12 6.99 33.72
N ALA A 184 12.84 6.01 32.86
CA ALA A 184 13.53 5.93 31.57
C ALA A 184 13.15 7.14 30.69
N LYS A 185 14.16 7.72 30.03
CA LYS A 185 13.99 8.76 29.01
C LYS A 185 13.70 8.13 27.65
N LEU A 186 12.86 8.79 26.87
CA LEU A 186 12.46 8.36 25.52
C LEU A 186 13.10 9.27 24.46
N LEU A 187 13.72 8.68 23.44
CA LEU A 187 14.16 9.40 22.24
C LEU A 187 13.42 8.82 21.04
N PHE A 188 12.45 9.56 20.50
CA PHE A 188 11.74 9.21 19.27
C PHE A 188 12.50 9.79 18.08
N VAL A 189 12.82 8.94 17.11
CA VAL A 189 13.50 9.32 15.88
C VAL A 189 12.64 8.92 14.69
N GLY A 190 12.39 9.84 13.77
CA GLY A 190 11.56 9.53 12.62
C GLY A 190 11.38 10.67 11.62
N ASP A 191 10.48 10.45 10.67
CA ASP A 191 10.17 11.38 9.60
C ASP A 191 8.65 11.65 9.59
N PRO A 192 8.21 12.88 9.93
CA PRO A 192 6.78 13.21 10.01
C PRO A 192 6.09 13.27 8.64
N ALA A 193 6.85 13.29 7.54
CA ALA A 193 6.30 13.27 6.18
C ALA A 193 6.04 11.85 5.67
N GLN A 194 6.55 10.81 6.35
CA GLN A 194 6.23 9.44 6.02
C GLN A 194 4.80 9.06 6.43
N LEU A 195 4.33 7.91 5.94
CA LEU A 195 3.04 7.36 6.30
C LEU A 195 2.90 7.20 7.82
N PRO A 196 1.75 7.63 8.39
CA PRO A 196 1.42 7.39 9.79
C PRO A 196 1.18 5.89 10.05
N PRO A 197 1.00 5.49 11.33
CA PRO A 197 0.60 4.13 11.67
C PRO A 197 -0.69 3.73 10.92
N VAL A 198 -0.81 2.45 10.59
CA VAL A 198 -1.95 1.95 9.81
C VAL A 198 -3.27 2.23 10.53
N GLY A 199 -4.17 2.97 9.88
CA GLY A 199 -5.47 3.34 10.44
C GLY A 199 -5.44 4.63 11.27
N GLU A 200 -4.34 5.37 11.27
CA GLU A 200 -4.22 6.69 11.89
C GLU A 200 -3.90 7.77 10.85
N GLU A 201 -4.25 9.02 11.14
CA GLU A 201 -4.00 10.17 10.25
C GLU A 201 -2.71 10.93 10.57
N THR A 202 -2.17 10.73 11.77
CA THR A 202 -0.97 11.39 12.30
C THR A 202 -0.03 10.35 12.91
N SER A 203 1.21 10.75 13.21
CA SER A 203 2.18 9.90 13.91
C SER A 203 2.30 10.37 15.36
N PRO A 204 1.54 9.79 16.32
CA PRO A 204 1.44 10.30 17.68
C PRO A 204 2.78 10.30 18.42
N ALA A 205 3.67 9.35 18.14
CA ALA A 205 5.01 9.29 18.71
C ALA A 205 5.95 10.42 18.22
N LEU A 206 5.62 11.11 17.13
CA LEU A 206 6.35 12.25 16.58
C LEU A 206 5.65 13.59 16.84
N ASP A 207 4.54 13.60 17.60
CA ASP A 207 3.76 14.78 17.95
C ASP A 207 3.95 15.14 19.43
N ALA A 208 4.72 16.21 19.68
CA ALA A 208 4.99 16.68 21.04
C ALA A 208 3.73 17.13 21.78
N GLY A 209 2.76 17.72 21.08
CA GLY A 209 1.50 18.16 21.67
C GLY A 209 0.66 16.97 22.09
N TYR A 210 0.57 15.95 21.24
CA TYR A 210 -0.12 14.69 21.57
C TYR A 210 0.52 14.00 22.78
N LEU A 211 1.85 13.90 22.83
CA LEU A 211 2.57 13.29 23.95
C LEU A 211 2.37 14.04 25.27
N ALA A 212 2.36 15.37 25.22
CA ALA A 212 2.14 16.20 26.39
C ALA A 212 0.69 16.12 26.91
N VAL A 213 -0.30 16.21 26.02
CA VAL A 213 -1.72 16.21 26.41
C VAL A 213 -2.20 14.82 26.83
N THR A 214 -1.83 13.78 26.09
CA THR A 214 -2.35 12.42 26.29
C THR A 214 -1.62 11.67 27.40
N PHE A 215 -0.29 11.87 27.50
CA PHE A 215 0.56 11.11 28.42
C PHE A 215 1.24 11.96 29.49
N GLY A 216 1.04 13.28 29.49
CA GLY A 216 1.66 14.18 30.47
C GLY A 216 3.18 14.29 30.34
N LEU A 217 3.75 13.93 29.18
CA LEU A 217 5.20 13.95 28.97
C LEU A 217 5.70 15.37 28.70
N LYS A 218 6.83 15.71 29.31
CA LYS A 218 7.58 16.93 28.95
C LYS A 218 8.54 16.60 27.81
N VAL A 219 8.30 17.22 26.66
CA VAL A 219 8.93 16.85 25.39
C VAL A 219 9.79 17.99 24.85
N ALA A 220 11.05 17.69 24.55
CA ALA A 220 11.91 18.53 23.72
C ALA A 220 12.03 17.96 22.30
N GLY A 221 12.58 18.71 21.35
CA GLY A 221 12.80 18.18 20.01
C GLY A 221 13.77 18.99 19.18
N PHE A 222 14.15 18.41 18.05
CA PHE A 222 15.04 19.01 17.06
C PHE A 222 14.69 18.50 15.67
N ASP A 223 14.65 19.41 14.69
CA ASP A 223 14.35 19.10 13.29
C ASP A 223 15.62 19.23 12.44
N LEU A 224 16.08 18.11 11.86
CA LEU A 224 17.21 18.09 10.93
C LEU A 224 16.79 18.68 9.58
N ALA A 225 17.39 19.80 9.20
CA ALA A 225 17.12 20.49 7.95
C ALA A 225 18.06 20.02 6.82
N THR A 226 19.31 19.71 7.15
CA THR A 226 20.37 19.44 6.17
C THR A 226 20.27 18.03 5.61
N VAL A 227 20.13 17.91 4.29
CA VAL A 227 20.10 16.62 3.59
C VAL A 227 21.52 16.24 3.16
N LEU A 228 21.95 15.02 3.51
CA LEU A 228 23.34 14.53 3.42
C LEU A 228 23.52 13.39 2.42
N ARG A 229 22.50 13.09 1.60
CA ARG A 229 22.61 12.00 0.62
C ARG A 229 23.67 12.38 -0.41
N GLN A 230 24.51 11.41 -0.82
CA GLN A 230 25.64 11.58 -1.76
C GLN A 230 25.26 12.02 -3.19
N ALA A 231 24.02 12.46 -3.41
CA ALA A 231 23.53 12.94 -4.68
C ALA A 231 22.94 14.35 -4.49
N GLU A 232 23.80 15.34 -4.26
CA GLU A 232 23.48 16.69 -4.72
C GLU A 232 23.08 16.57 -6.20
N GLY A 233 21.81 16.84 -6.52
CA GLY A 233 21.30 16.78 -7.89
C GLY A 233 20.44 15.58 -8.27
N SER A 234 20.14 14.62 -7.38
CA SER A 234 19.17 13.57 -7.75
C SER A 234 17.75 14.15 -7.88
N ALA A 235 17.11 13.91 -9.02
CA ALA A 235 15.74 14.38 -9.25
C ALA A 235 14.74 13.71 -8.30
N ILE A 236 14.99 12.46 -7.89
CA ILE A 236 14.15 11.76 -6.91
C ILE A 236 14.13 12.53 -5.58
N LEU A 237 15.30 12.99 -5.13
CA LEU A 237 15.43 13.72 -3.87
C LEU A 237 14.82 15.11 -3.95
N ASP A 238 14.99 15.82 -5.08
CA ASP A 238 14.31 17.10 -5.33
C ASP A 238 12.78 16.93 -5.28
N ARG A 239 12.22 15.93 -5.99
CA ARG A 239 10.76 15.66 -5.96
C ARG A 239 10.27 15.30 -4.57
N ALA A 240 10.99 14.44 -3.84
CA ALA A 240 10.66 14.08 -2.47
C ALA A 240 10.69 15.31 -1.54
N THR A 241 11.67 16.20 -1.72
CA THR A 241 11.81 17.43 -0.93
C THR A 241 10.61 18.36 -1.17
N ARG A 242 10.19 18.54 -2.42
CA ARG A 242 8.99 19.34 -2.75
C ARG A 242 7.72 18.78 -2.13
N ILE A 243 7.52 17.45 -2.16
CA ILE A 243 6.37 16.81 -1.50
C ILE A 243 6.39 17.09 0.01
N ARG A 244 7.57 16.99 0.64
CA ARG A 244 7.75 17.25 2.07
C ARG A 244 7.47 18.71 2.43
N GLU A 245 7.97 19.66 1.63
CA GLU A 245 7.72 21.09 1.83
C GLU A 245 6.23 21.43 1.67
N ALA A 246 5.56 20.82 0.69
CA ALA A 246 4.13 20.93 0.50
C ALA A 246 3.33 20.40 1.72
N LEU A 247 3.73 19.25 2.28
CA LEU A 247 3.18 18.71 3.53
C LEU A 247 3.37 19.66 4.71
N ALA A 248 4.59 20.18 4.90
CA ALA A 248 4.90 21.12 5.99
C ALA A 248 4.12 22.43 5.87
N ALA A 249 3.91 22.90 4.64
CA ALA A 249 3.13 24.12 4.37
C ALA A 249 1.61 23.90 4.35
N GLY A 250 1.12 22.66 4.45
CA GLY A 250 -0.30 22.35 4.32
C GLY A 250 -0.89 22.67 2.94
N ARG A 251 -0.05 22.63 1.88
CA ARG A 251 -0.46 22.97 0.50
C ARG A 251 -0.52 21.71 -0.35
N PHE A 252 -1.72 21.33 -0.79
CA PHE A 252 -1.97 20.10 -1.57
C PHE A 252 -2.53 20.39 -2.96
N ASP A 253 -2.35 21.61 -3.45
CA ASP A 253 -2.85 22.11 -4.72
C ASP A 253 -1.86 21.88 -5.89
N THR A 254 -0.63 21.49 -5.59
CA THR A 254 0.42 21.32 -6.59
C THR A 254 1.26 20.08 -6.30
N LEU A 255 1.41 19.21 -7.29
CA LEU A 255 2.36 18.11 -7.29
C LEU A 255 2.74 17.75 -8.73
N SER A 256 4.03 17.64 -9.00
CA SER A 256 4.52 17.18 -10.29
C SER A 256 5.64 16.17 -10.10
N LEU A 257 5.41 14.94 -10.57
CA LEU A 257 6.41 13.88 -10.64
C LEU A 257 6.89 13.64 -12.08
N ARG A 258 6.86 14.68 -12.92
CA ARG A 258 7.31 14.58 -14.32
C ARG A 258 8.69 13.93 -14.43
N PRO A 259 8.85 12.96 -15.36
CA PRO A 259 10.10 12.26 -15.57
C PRO A 259 11.19 13.20 -16.10
N ASP A 260 12.44 12.87 -15.77
CA ASP A 260 13.64 13.54 -16.28
C ASP A 260 14.44 12.64 -17.24
N ALA A 261 13.93 11.44 -17.53
CA ALA A 261 14.53 10.40 -18.37
C ALA A 261 15.86 9.81 -17.87
N THR A 262 16.34 10.23 -16.70
CA THR A 262 17.55 9.68 -16.06
C THR A 262 17.18 8.95 -14.78
N ASP A 263 16.84 9.69 -13.73
CA ASP A 263 16.55 9.15 -12.41
C ASP A 263 15.07 8.72 -12.33
N ILE A 264 14.20 9.43 -13.03
CA ILE A 264 12.74 9.26 -13.04
C ILE A 264 12.27 8.94 -14.46
N VAL A 265 11.66 7.77 -14.62
CA VAL A 265 11.15 7.29 -15.91
C VAL A 265 9.68 6.93 -15.76
N GLU A 266 8.85 7.37 -16.71
CA GLU A 266 7.44 7.01 -16.78
C GLU A 266 7.23 5.84 -17.75
N VAL A 267 6.41 4.88 -17.36
CA VAL A 267 5.99 3.73 -18.18
C VAL A 267 4.53 3.39 -17.92
N ASP A 268 3.92 2.65 -18.83
CA ASP A 268 2.62 2.05 -18.58
C ASP A 268 2.73 0.80 -17.68
N ALA A 269 1.58 0.25 -17.28
CA ALA A 269 1.55 -0.91 -16.38
C ALA A 269 2.14 -2.18 -17.01
N ALA A 270 2.12 -2.33 -18.34
CA ALA A 270 2.73 -3.46 -19.04
C ALA A 270 4.26 -3.35 -19.09
N GLY A 271 4.77 -2.18 -19.46
CA GLY A 271 6.20 -1.87 -19.44
C GLY A 271 6.80 -1.96 -18.04
N ALA A 272 6.03 -1.58 -17.01
CA ALA A 272 6.37 -1.79 -15.61
C ALA A 272 6.66 -3.26 -15.28
N VAL A 273 5.79 -4.17 -15.70
CA VAL A 273 5.99 -5.62 -15.51
C VAL A 273 7.23 -6.10 -16.26
N GLY A 274 7.44 -5.65 -17.50
CA GLY A 274 8.62 -5.95 -18.28
C GLY A 274 9.93 -5.57 -17.56
N LEU A 275 10.01 -4.34 -17.04
CA LEU A 275 11.18 -3.84 -16.33
C LEU A 275 11.46 -4.61 -15.02
N ILE A 276 10.41 -5.04 -14.31
CA ILE A 276 10.58 -5.90 -13.12
C ILE A 276 11.20 -7.24 -13.53
N VAL A 277 10.68 -7.87 -14.58
CA VAL A 277 11.16 -9.16 -15.09
C VAL A 277 12.61 -9.07 -15.55
N ASP A 278 12.94 -8.03 -16.32
CA ASP A 278 14.29 -7.81 -16.82
C ASP A 278 15.27 -7.56 -15.67
N GLY A 279 14.87 -6.75 -14.68
CA GLY A 279 15.65 -6.54 -13.46
C GLY A 279 15.88 -7.84 -12.68
N ILE A 280 14.86 -8.70 -12.54
CA ILE A 280 15.00 -10.01 -11.88
C ILE A 280 16.01 -10.90 -12.63
N ARG A 281 15.96 -10.92 -13.96
CA ARG A 281 16.90 -11.67 -14.82
C ARG A 281 18.33 -11.12 -14.72
N ALA A 282 18.47 -9.80 -14.68
CA ALA A 282 19.74 -9.11 -14.47
C ALA A 282 20.27 -9.22 -13.02
N ARG A 283 19.45 -9.72 -12.08
CA ARG A 283 19.73 -9.79 -10.63
C ARG A 283 19.82 -8.41 -9.95
N ASP A 284 19.11 -7.43 -10.50
CA ASP A 284 18.98 -6.10 -9.94
C ASP A 284 18.02 -6.08 -8.74
N GLN A 285 18.17 -5.07 -7.89
CA GLN A 285 17.24 -4.81 -6.80
C GLN A 285 16.07 -3.95 -7.28
N VAL A 286 15.02 -4.62 -7.79
CA VAL A 286 13.80 -3.99 -8.27
C VAL A 286 12.61 -4.41 -7.41
N VAL A 287 11.75 -3.46 -7.06
CA VAL A 287 10.47 -3.73 -6.36
C VAL A 287 9.38 -2.81 -6.88
N ALA A 288 8.15 -3.30 -6.98
CA ALA A 288 6.97 -2.47 -7.19
C ALA A 288 6.28 -2.10 -5.87
N VAL A 289 5.99 -0.81 -5.72
CA VAL A 289 5.29 -0.22 -4.59
C VAL A 289 3.93 0.29 -5.08
N VAL A 290 2.87 -0.21 -4.44
CA VAL A 290 1.49 0.04 -4.84
C VAL A 290 0.62 0.45 -3.64
N ALA A 291 -0.58 0.96 -3.90
CA ALA A 291 -1.47 1.47 -2.85
C ALA A 291 -2.20 0.33 -2.08
N SER A 292 -2.60 -0.74 -2.77
CA SER A 292 -3.47 -1.78 -2.22
C SER A 292 -2.89 -3.20 -2.33
N ASN A 293 -3.35 -4.12 -1.49
CA ASN A 293 -2.96 -5.54 -1.59
C ASN A 293 -3.50 -6.20 -2.86
N ALA A 294 -4.67 -5.77 -3.36
CA ALA A 294 -5.24 -6.27 -4.61
C ALA A 294 -4.33 -5.93 -5.80
N THR A 295 -3.93 -4.66 -5.92
CA THR A 295 -2.99 -4.23 -6.96
C THR A 295 -1.63 -4.93 -6.83
N ALA A 296 -1.17 -5.20 -5.59
CA ALA A 296 0.08 -5.93 -5.37
C ALA A 296 -0.04 -7.38 -5.88
N LEU A 297 -1.16 -8.03 -5.59
CA LEU A 297 -1.46 -9.38 -6.08
C LEU A 297 -1.52 -9.42 -7.61
N ASP A 298 -2.16 -8.44 -8.24
CA ASP A 298 -2.26 -8.35 -9.70
C ASP A 298 -0.87 -8.22 -10.35
N TYR A 299 -0.02 -7.31 -9.87
CA TYR A 299 1.37 -7.19 -10.32
C TYR A 299 2.16 -8.48 -10.10
N ASN A 300 2.05 -9.08 -8.92
CA ASN A 300 2.76 -10.33 -8.61
C ASN A 300 2.37 -11.45 -9.58
N ARG A 301 1.07 -11.58 -9.90
CA ARG A 301 0.59 -12.55 -10.90
C ARG A 301 1.10 -12.21 -12.29
N SER A 302 1.05 -10.96 -12.74
CA SER A 302 1.53 -10.58 -14.09
C SER A 302 3.04 -10.77 -14.24
N VAL A 303 3.83 -10.54 -13.19
CA VAL A 303 5.27 -10.82 -13.18
C VAL A 303 5.52 -12.33 -13.26
N ARG A 304 4.79 -13.15 -12.48
CA ARG A 304 4.91 -14.62 -12.54
C ARG A 304 4.50 -15.18 -13.89
N GLU A 305 3.39 -14.73 -14.45
CA GLU A 305 2.94 -15.10 -15.79
C GLU A 305 4.06 -14.89 -16.82
N ARG A 306 4.74 -13.75 -16.73
CA ARG A 306 5.83 -13.40 -17.65
C ARG A 306 7.13 -14.17 -17.39
N LEU A 307 7.41 -14.56 -16.15
CA LEU A 307 8.60 -15.32 -15.78
C LEU A 307 8.45 -16.82 -16.08
N TRP A 308 7.28 -17.37 -15.79
CA TRP A 308 7.04 -18.81 -15.69
C TRP A 308 6.03 -19.34 -16.72
N GLY A 309 5.32 -18.46 -17.43
CA GLY A 309 4.28 -18.83 -18.40
C GLY A 309 2.93 -19.17 -17.79
N ASP A 310 2.85 -19.29 -16.46
CA ASP A 310 1.61 -19.52 -15.72
C ASP A 310 1.77 -19.00 -14.27
N ALA A 311 0.96 -18.02 -13.90
CA ALA A 311 0.96 -17.45 -12.56
C ALA A 311 0.53 -18.45 -11.47
N ALA A 312 -0.28 -19.46 -11.81
CA ALA A 312 -0.86 -20.44 -10.89
C ALA A 312 0.07 -21.61 -10.57
N LEU A 313 1.25 -21.69 -11.20
CA LEU A 313 2.27 -22.65 -10.82
C LEU A 313 2.58 -22.55 -9.32
N PRO A 314 3.01 -23.66 -8.66
CA PRO A 314 3.52 -23.56 -7.31
C PRO A 314 4.77 -22.68 -7.23
N VAL A 315 5.24 -22.40 -6.02
CA VAL A 315 6.49 -21.66 -5.80
C VAL A 315 7.63 -22.30 -6.59
N GLN A 316 8.33 -21.49 -7.38
CA GLN A 316 9.45 -21.87 -8.25
C GLN A 316 10.79 -21.41 -7.67
N PRO A 317 11.89 -22.17 -7.89
CA PRO A 317 13.23 -21.65 -7.70
C PRO A 317 13.44 -20.36 -8.49
N GLY A 318 13.89 -19.30 -7.82
CA GLY A 318 14.03 -17.97 -8.40
C GLY A 318 12.91 -16.99 -8.03
N ASP A 319 11.78 -17.48 -7.48
CA ASP A 319 10.71 -16.61 -6.99
C ASP A 319 11.20 -15.64 -5.92
N THR A 320 10.60 -14.45 -5.92
CA THR A 320 10.76 -13.47 -4.84
C THR A 320 9.55 -13.56 -3.93
N LEU A 321 9.77 -13.83 -2.64
CA LEU A 321 8.74 -13.92 -1.61
C LEU A 321 8.88 -12.76 -0.61
N LEU A 322 7.75 -12.33 -0.07
CA LEU A 322 7.61 -11.35 0.98
C LEU A 322 7.12 -12.06 2.25
N VAL A 323 7.89 -11.95 3.33
CA VAL A 323 7.52 -12.50 4.63
C VAL A 323 6.43 -11.62 5.25
N ASN A 324 5.27 -12.20 5.57
CA ASN A 324 4.11 -11.46 6.10
C ASN A 324 4.04 -11.42 7.64
N ARG A 325 4.79 -12.28 8.32
CA ARG A 325 4.82 -12.36 9.79
C ARG A 325 6.21 -12.67 10.29
N ASN A 326 6.58 -12.08 11.43
CA ASN A 326 7.86 -12.37 12.10
C ASN A 326 7.95 -13.87 12.41
N SER A 327 9.02 -14.52 11.96
CA SER A 327 9.35 -15.90 12.29
C SER A 327 10.63 -15.94 13.12
N ARG A 328 10.48 -16.24 14.42
CA ARG A 328 11.64 -16.50 15.29
C ARG A 328 12.40 -17.75 14.87
N ARG A 329 11.68 -18.79 14.43
CA ARG A 329 12.25 -20.08 14.01
C ARG A 329 13.25 -19.93 12.86
N TYR A 330 12.96 -19.03 11.91
CA TYR A 330 13.77 -18.83 10.72
C TYR A 330 14.60 -17.54 10.75
N GLY A 331 14.50 -16.74 11.82
CA GLY A 331 15.20 -15.45 11.90
C GLY A 331 14.74 -14.42 10.86
N LEU A 332 13.53 -14.57 10.32
CA LEU A 332 12.97 -13.70 9.27
C LEU A 332 11.90 -12.78 9.86
N SER A 333 11.88 -11.53 9.40
CA SER A 333 10.98 -10.50 9.89
C SER A 333 9.87 -10.19 8.89
N ASN A 334 8.72 -9.71 9.39
CA ASN A 334 7.67 -9.17 8.54
C ASN A 334 8.23 -8.02 7.67
N GLY A 335 7.98 -8.09 6.37
CA GLY A 335 8.50 -7.16 5.37
C GLY A 335 9.85 -7.56 4.77
N ASP A 336 10.47 -8.65 5.21
CA ASP A 336 11.68 -9.18 4.57
C ASP A 336 11.33 -9.76 3.20
N VAL A 337 12.16 -9.41 2.22
CA VAL A 337 12.10 -9.95 0.86
C VAL A 337 13.17 -11.02 0.72
N VAL A 338 12.75 -12.23 0.35
CA VAL A 338 13.62 -13.41 0.24
C VAL A 338 13.51 -14.00 -1.16
N LYS A 339 14.62 -14.52 -1.68
CA LYS A 339 14.67 -15.23 -2.97
C LYS A 339 14.65 -16.74 -2.75
N VAL A 340 13.79 -17.45 -3.45
CA VAL A 340 13.72 -18.91 -3.40
C VAL A 340 14.91 -19.49 -4.17
N LEU A 341 15.69 -20.35 -3.53
CA LEU A 341 16.81 -21.06 -4.16
C LEU A 341 16.42 -22.46 -4.63
N SER A 342 15.64 -23.17 -3.81
CA SER A 342 15.13 -24.49 -4.13
C SER A 342 13.82 -24.74 -3.38
N VAL A 343 13.01 -25.64 -3.93
CA VAL A 343 11.77 -26.10 -3.31
C VAL A 343 11.68 -27.61 -3.41
N ASP A 344 11.11 -28.23 -2.38
CA ASP A 344 10.79 -29.65 -2.40
C ASP A 344 9.47 -29.82 -3.20
N GLN A 345 9.35 -30.94 -3.92
CA GLN A 345 8.15 -31.30 -4.69
C GLN A 345 7.75 -32.74 -4.38
N PRO A 346 6.43 -33.05 -4.23
CA PRO A 346 5.30 -32.11 -4.25
C PRO A 346 5.15 -31.31 -2.94
N ALA A 347 4.22 -30.34 -2.90
CA ALA A 347 3.82 -29.72 -1.63
C ALA A 347 3.03 -30.72 -0.77
N GLU A 348 3.21 -30.64 0.54
CA GLU A 348 2.40 -31.36 1.52
C GLU A 348 1.02 -30.68 1.62
N THR A 349 -0.03 -31.41 1.28
CA THR A 349 -1.41 -30.92 1.32
C THR A 349 -2.17 -31.64 2.41
N VAL A 350 -2.65 -30.91 3.41
CA VAL A 350 -3.33 -31.45 4.58
C VAL A 350 -4.78 -30.95 4.62
N PRO A 351 -5.76 -31.79 4.27
CA PRO A 351 -7.17 -31.47 4.47
C PRO A 351 -7.52 -31.60 5.96
N VAL A 352 -8.00 -30.50 6.55
CA VAL A 352 -8.33 -30.42 7.98
C VAL A 352 -9.84 -30.17 8.12
N PRO A 353 -10.63 -31.19 8.52
CA PRO A 353 -12.03 -30.98 8.85
C PRO A 353 -12.14 -30.19 10.16
N LEU A 354 -13.00 -29.18 10.17
CA LEU A 354 -13.26 -28.33 11.33
C LEU A 354 -14.68 -28.55 11.86
N ALA A 355 -14.87 -28.29 13.15
CA ALA A 355 -16.20 -28.19 13.72
C ALA A 355 -17.03 -27.15 12.94
N GLY A 356 -18.33 -27.43 12.76
CA GLY A 356 -19.21 -26.62 11.90
C GLY A 356 -19.30 -27.07 10.44
N GLY A 357 -18.62 -28.17 10.07
CA GLY A 357 -18.73 -28.77 8.72
C GLY A 357 -17.81 -28.14 7.68
N HIS A 358 -16.90 -27.25 8.07
CA HIS A 358 -15.93 -26.65 7.17
C HIS A 358 -14.75 -27.60 6.91
N LEU A 359 -14.25 -27.63 5.68
CA LEU A 359 -13.02 -28.33 5.31
C LEU A 359 -12.00 -27.30 4.83
N VAL A 360 -10.88 -27.17 5.55
CA VAL A 360 -9.79 -26.27 5.18
C VAL A 360 -8.59 -27.07 4.73
N THR A 361 -8.05 -26.73 3.57
CA THR A 361 -6.84 -27.38 3.03
C THR A 361 -5.62 -26.51 3.30
N LEU A 362 -4.72 -27.00 4.14
CA LEU A 362 -3.42 -26.37 4.39
C LEU A 362 -2.39 -26.91 3.40
N ARG A 363 -1.56 -26.02 2.84
CA ARG A 363 -0.51 -26.38 1.88
C ARG A 363 0.85 -25.94 2.40
N PHE A 364 1.71 -26.91 2.68
CA PHE A 364 3.06 -26.69 3.17
C PHE A 364 4.10 -27.08 2.13
N ARG A 365 5.19 -26.32 2.06
CA ARG A 365 6.30 -26.63 1.16
C ARG A 365 7.64 -26.36 1.82
N HIS A 366 8.52 -27.34 1.84
CA HIS A 366 9.90 -27.09 2.21
C HIS A 366 10.62 -26.30 1.12
N ALA A 367 11.34 -25.25 1.52
CA ALA A 367 12.10 -24.42 0.61
C ALA A 367 13.40 -23.94 1.26
N VAL A 368 14.41 -23.71 0.43
CA VAL A 368 15.60 -22.95 0.82
C VAL A 368 15.43 -21.55 0.27
N VAL A 369 15.35 -20.56 1.16
CA VAL A 369 15.27 -19.15 0.80
C VAL A 369 16.58 -18.46 1.13
N ALA A 370 16.90 -17.40 0.39
CA ALA A 370 18.06 -16.58 0.62
C ALA A 370 17.69 -15.12 0.73
N HIS A 371 18.37 -14.41 1.63
CA HIS A 371 18.29 -12.97 1.71
C HIS A 371 19.68 -12.40 1.96
N ARG A 372 19.87 -11.13 1.61
CA ARG A 372 21.12 -10.42 1.88
C ARG A 372 20.99 -9.70 3.22
N GLU A 373 21.99 -9.87 4.07
CA GLU A 373 22.20 -9.02 5.23
C GLU A 373 22.80 -7.69 4.81
N GLY A 374 22.82 -6.73 5.75
CA GLY A 374 23.24 -5.37 5.44
C GLY A 374 24.70 -5.27 5.00
N ASP A 375 25.55 -6.22 5.39
CA ASP A 375 26.98 -6.31 5.06
C ASP A 375 27.22 -6.94 3.67
N GLY A 376 26.14 -7.38 3.01
CA GLY A 376 26.17 -8.07 1.72
C GLY A 376 26.21 -9.60 1.83
N THR A 377 26.36 -10.16 3.04
CA THR A 377 26.37 -11.60 3.30
C THR A 377 25.04 -12.21 2.88
N VAL A 378 25.10 -13.32 2.14
CA VAL A 378 23.90 -14.04 1.70
C VAL A 378 23.60 -15.15 2.71
N VAL A 379 22.54 -14.97 3.48
CA VAL A 379 22.05 -15.97 4.44
C VAL A 379 21.09 -16.90 3.74
N ARG A 380 21.35 -18.20 3.80
CA ARG A 380 20.49 -19.26 3.26
C ARG A 380 19.77 -19.94 4.42
N THR A 381 18.45 -20.03 4.32
CA THR A 381 17.59 -20.58 5.38
C THR A 381 16.69 -21.66 4.81
N ARG A 382 16.78 -22.88 5.34
CA ARG A 382 15.80 -23.93 5.05
C ARG A 382 14.57 -23.69 5.93
N CYS A 383 13.40 -23.60 5.32
CA CYS A 383 12.16 -23.29 5.99
C CYS A 383 10.98 -24.13 5.47
N LEU A 384 9.89 -24.13 6.22
CA LEU A 384 8.60 -24.66 5.79
C LEU A 384 7.71 -23.46 5.46
N LEU A 385 7.29 -23.33 4.20
CA LEU A 385 6.39 -22.30 3.73
C LEU A 385 4.94 -22.74 3.94
N LEU A 386 4.07 -21.80 4.30
CA LEU A 386 2.61 -21.98 4.22
C LEU A 386 2.09 -21.23 2.99
N GLU A 387 1.66 -21.98 1.98
CA GLU A 387 1.33 -21.46 0.64
C GLU A 387 -0.06 -20.81 0.55
N ASN A 388 -0.92 -21.02 1.55
CA ASN A 388 -2.31 -20.54 1.57
C ASN A 388 -2.48 -19.05 1.28
N LEU A 389 -1.52 -18.22 1.69
CA LEU A 389 -1.60 -16.76 1.55
C LEU A 389 -1.05 -16.22 0.22
N LEU A 390 -0.33 -17.04 -0.57
CA LEU A 390 0.41 -16.60 -1.77
C LEU A 390 -0.49 -15.88 -2.78
N ASP A 391 -1.70 -16.42 -2.99
CA ASP A 391 -2.67 -15.95 -3.99
C ASP A 391 -3.92 -15.30 -3.40
N GLN A 392 -3.91 -14.99 -2.11
CA GLN A 392 -5.04 -14.34 -1.44
C GLN A 392 -4.89 -12.81 -1.40
N PRO A 393 -5.99 -12.06 -1.56
CA PRO A 393 -5.97 -10.60 -1.43
C PRO A 393 -5.79 -10.15 0.02
N GLY A 394 -6.27 -10.95 0.99
CA GLY A 394 -6.22 -10.66 2.44
C GLY A 394 -4.80 -10.52 2.99
N ARG A 395 -4.62 -9.78 4.08
CA ARG A 395 -3.28 -9.52 4.68
C ARG A 395 -2.72 -10.74 5.41
N ASP A 396 -3.60 -11.44 6.09
CA ASP A 396 -3.31 -12.52 7.04
C ASP A 396 -4.19 -13.74 6.68
N LEU A 397 -3.89 -14.88 7.29
CA LEU A 397 -4.71 -16.09 7.17
C LEU A 397 -6.12 -15.82 7.70
N THR A 398 -7.12 -16.45 7.08
CA THR A 398 -8.49 -16.44 7.59
C THR A 398 -8.56 -17.09 8.98
N PRO A 399 -9.54 -16.74 9.84
CA PRO A 399 -9.67 -17.39 11.14
C PRO A 399 -9.86 -18.92 11.01
N LEU A 400 -10.53 -19.39 9.96
CA LEU A 400 -10.65 -20.81 9.65
C LEU A 400 -9.30 -21.48 9.35
N GLU A 401 -8.42 -20.84 8.58
CA GLU A 401 -7.06 -21.34 8.32
C GLU A 401 -6.19 -21.34 9.59
N GLN A 402 -6.34 -20.32 10.43
CA GLN A 402 -5.66 -20.28 11.74
C GLN A 402 -6.15 -21.42 12.65
N ARG A 403 -7.47 -21.68 12.66
CA ARG A 403 -8.07 -22.80 13.40
C ARG A 403 -7.62 -24.14 12.85
N ALA A 404 -7.49 -24.28 11.53
CA ALA A 404 -6.97 -25.48 10.90
C ALA A 404 -5.52 -25.78 11.31
N LEU A 405 -4.66 -24.76 11.46
CA LEU A 405 -3.30 -24.95 11.99
C LEU A 405 -3.31 -25.49 13.42
N LEU A 406 -4.21 -24.98 14.27
CA LEU A 406 -4.39 -25.48 15.63
C LEU A 406 -4.89 -26.94 15.61
N VAL A 407 -5.94 -27.26 14.85
CA VAL A 407 -6.47 -28.63 14.77
C VAL A 407 -5.42 -29.60 14.24
N HIS A 408 -4.66 -29.21 13.22
CA HIS A 408 -3.55 -30.01 12.70
C HIS A 408 -2.47 -30.27 13.77
N PHE A 409 -2.15 -29.28 14.60
CA PHE A 409 -1.26 -29.45 15.75
C PHE A 409 -1.85 -30.43 16.79
N ARG A 410 -3.14 -30.32 17.11
CA ARG A 410 -3.81 -31.20 18.08
C ARG A 410 -3.86 -32.66 17.64
N ILE A 411 -4.06 -32.92 16.34
CA ILE A 411 -4.03 -34.28 15.78
C ILE A 411 -2.66 -34.93 15.94
N ARG A 412 -1.58 -34.14 15.80
CA ARG A 412 -0.20 -34.63 15.95
C ARG A 412 0.25 -34.75 17.41
N HIS A 413 -0.42 -34.05 18.33
CA HIS A 413 -0.10 -34.01 19.75
C HIS A 413 -1.35 -34.21 20.64
N PRO A 414 -2.03 -35.37 20.53
CA PRO A 414 -3.26 -35.64 21.28
C PRO A 414 -3.05 -35.71 22.80
N GLU A 415 -1.84 -36.06 23.24
CA GLU A 415 -1.46 -36.21 24.65
C GLU A 415 -1.28 -34.88 25.39
N LEU A 416 -1.04 -33.79 24.66
CA LEU A 416 -0.73 -32.49 25.28
C LEU A 416 -2.03 -31.80 25.72
N SER A 417 -2.17 -31.52 27.01
CA SER A 417 -3.30 -30.71 27.50
C SER A 417 -3.08 -29.23 27.13
N PRO A 418 -4.08 -28.51 26.58
CA PRO A 418 -3.96 -27.11 26.18
C PRO A 418 -3.47 -26.14 27.28
N LYS A 419 -3.73 -26.48 28.55
CA LYS A 419 -3.32 -25.67 29.71
C LYS A 419 -1.91 -25.99 30.22
N SER A 420 -1.28 -27.05 29.70
CA SER A 420 0.03 -27.51 30.19
C SER A 420 1.18 -26.63 29.71
N ALA A 421 2.27 -26.58 30.50
CA ALA A 421 3.51 -25.94 30.06
C ALA A 421 4.12 -26.65 28.83
N ALA A 422 4.00 -27.98 28.76
CA ALA A 422 4.46 -28.78 27.63
C ALA A 422 3.75 -28.39 26.32
N PHE A 423 2.43 -28.19 26.36
CA PHE A 423 1.67 -27.68 25.20
C PHE A 423 2.17 -26.31 24.75
N ARG A 424 2.38 -25.38 25.70
CA ARG A 424 2.89 -24.03 25.39
C ARG A 424 4.26 -24.07 24.73
N GLN A 425 5.16 -24.93 25.19
CA GLN A 425 6.47 -25.08 24.58
C GLN A 425 6.36 -25.71 23.18
N ALA A 426 5.61 -26.81 23.07
CA ALA A 426 5.44 -27.54 21.81
C ALA A 426 4.85 -26.67 20.70
N ILE A 427 3.80 -25.90 20.98
CA ILE A 427 3.16 -25.05 19.96
C ILE A 427 4.05 -23.87 19.52
N VAL A 428 4.91 -23.35 20.40
CA VAL A 428 5.87 -22.27 20.08
C VAL A 428 7.01 -22.79 19.20
N GLU A 429 7.39 -24.06 19.36
CA GLU A 429 8.45 -24.70 18.58
C GLU A 429 7.94 -25.41 17.32
N ASP A 430 6.63 -25.66 17.23
CA ASP A 430 6.02 -26.46 16.17
C ASP A 430 6.29 -25.90 14.77
N PRO A 431 6.80 -26.71 13.82
CA PRO A 431 7.16 -26.23 12.49
C PRO A 431 5.95 -25.85 11.61
N TYR A 432 4.77 -26.45 11.82
CA TYR A 432 3.59 -26.19 11.00
C TYR A 432 2.84 -24.94 11.47
N VAL A 433 2.60 -24.79 12.77
CA VAL A 433 1.98 -23.60 13.36
C VAL A 433 2.86 -22.36 13.14
N ASN A 434 4.19 -22.55 13.18
CA ASN A 434 5.17 -21.48 12.95
C ASN A 434 5.80 -21.54 11.55
N ALA A 435 5.10 -22.16 10.58
CA ALA A 435 5.49 -22.14 9.18
C ALA A 435 5.62 -20.68 8.70
N LEU A 436 6.53 -20.46 7.76
CA LEU A 436 6.81 -19.13 7.23
C LEU A 436 5.62 -18.67 6.36
N LEU A 437 4.90 -17.66 6.87
CA LEU A 437 3.79 -17.05 6.16
C LEU A 437 4.30 -16.05 5.12
N VAL A 438 4.04 -16.35 3.84
CA VAL A 438 4.62 -15.62 2.70
C VAL A 438 3.56 -15.18 1.70
N LYS A 439 3.87 -14.10 0.99
CA LYS A 439 3.25 -13.70 -0.28
C LYS A 439 4.31 -13.61 -1.36
N TYR A 440 3.91 -13.52 -2.63
CA TYR A 440 4.84 -13.06 -3.66
C TYR A 440 5.29 -11.62 -3.40
N GLY A 441 6.58 -11.35 -3.64
CA GLY A 441 7.26 -10.13 -3.22
C GLY A 441 7.78 -9.27 -4.36
N TYR A 442 7.32 -9.48 -5.60
CA TYR A 442 7.67 -8.62 -6.74
C TYR A 442 7.03 -7.23 -6.60
N ALA A 443 5.81 -7.21 -6.06
CA ALA A 443 5.07 -6.01 -5.69
C ALA A 443 4.58 -6.08 -4.24
N MET A 444 4.56 -4.94 -3.57
CA MET A 444 4.05 -4.80 -2.20
C MET A 444 3.42 -3.44 -1.97
N THR A 445 2.59 -3.35 -0.92
CA THR A 445 2.00 -2.07 -0.52
C THR A 445 3.05 -1.11 0.04
N CYS A 446 2.86 0.20 -0.12
CA CYS A 446 3.75 1.23 0.44
C CYS A 446 4.02 1.07 1.95
N HIS A 447 3.01 0.72 2.75
CA HIS A 447 3.18 0.42 4.18
C HIS A 447 4.20 -0.71 4.45
N LYS A 448 4.19 -1.77 3.62
CA LYS A 448 5.16 -2.88 3.75
C LYS A 448 6.55 -2.51 3.23
N ALA A 449 6.65 -1.47 2.41
CA ALA A 449 7.92 -0.96 1.92
C ALA A 449 8.62 0.00 2.91
N GLN A 450 7.94 0.47 3.97
CA GLN A 450 8.52 1.34 5.00
C GLN A 450 9.75 0.68 5.67
N GLY A 451 10.75 1.50 5.97
CA GLY A 451 12.07 1.04 6.44
C GLY A 451 12.92 0.34 5.38
N GLY A 452 12.41 0.12 4.16
CA GLY A 452 13.15 -0.45 3.04
C GLY A 452 13.71 0.58 2.06
N GLU A 453 14.82 0.26 1.40
CA GLU A 453 15.39 1.04 0.29
C GLU A 453 15.85 0.05 -0.81
N TRP A 454 15.63 0.40 -2.08
CA TRP A 454 16.01 -0.41 -3.24
C TRP A 454 16.67 0.45 -4.33
N GLN A 455 17.55 -0.18 -5.12
CA GLN A 455 18.21 0.52 -6.23
C GLN A 455 17.21 1.06 -7.24
N THR A 456 16.23 0.22 -7.63
CA THR A 456 15.14 0.61 -8.52
C THR A 456 13.80 0.38 -7.84
N VAL A 457 12.97 1.40 -7.78
CA VAL A 457 11.59 1.29 -7.26
C VAL A 457 10.62 1.70 -8.35
N LEU A 458 9.62 0.85 -8.56
CA LEU A 458 8.46 1.19 -9.38
C LEU A 458 7.33 1.66 -8.46
N VAL A 459 6.71 2.80 -8.76
CA VAL A 459 5.55 3.32 -8.01
C VAL A 459 4.36 3.41 -8.95
N HIS A 460 3.31 2.66 -8.63
CA HIS A 460 2.03 2.76 -9.31
C HIS A 460 1.10 3.68 -8.52
N PHE A 461 0.76 4.82 -9.10
CA PHE A 461 -0.24 5.73 -8.55
C PHE A 461 -1.64 5.34 -9.05
N ALA A 462 -2.58 5.19 -8.11
CA ALA A 462 -3.95 4.89 -8.48
C ALA A 462 -4.53 6.08 -9.27
N PRO A 463 -5.16 5.82 -10.44
CA PRO A 463 -5.84 6.88 -11.18
C PRO A 463 -7.07 7.36 -10.40
N GLY A 464 -7.43 8.64 -10.56
CA GLY A 464 -8.69 9.18 -10.04
C GLY A 464 -8.56 10.25 -8.95
N ARG A 465 -9.72 10.68 -8.44
CA ARG A 465 -9.85 11.78 -7.47
C ARG A 465 -9.31 11.39 -6.09
N GLY A 466 -8.88 12.37 -5.30
CA GLY A 466 -8.35 12.15 -3.94
C GLY A 466 -6.83 12.25 -3.81
N GLN A 467 -6.15 12.85 -4.79
CA GLN A 467 -4.70 13.08 -4.75
C GLN A 467 -4.30 14.41 -4.06
N ARG A 468 -5.27 15.26 -3.72
CA ARG A 468 -5.04 16.62 -3.17
C ARG A 468 -5.29 16.67 -1.65
N ASN A 469 -4.65 15.78 -0.89
CA ASN A 469 -4.78 15.73 0.57
C ASN A 469 -3.48 15.27 1.25
N PRO A 470 -3.34 15.48 2.57
CA PRO A 470 -2.14 15.08 3.31
C PRO A 470 -1.81 13.59 3.20
N ALA A 471 -2.83 12.72 3.24
CA ALA A 471 -2.63 11.27 3.21
C ALA A 471 -1.98 10.81 1.91
N PHE A 472 -2.43 11.34 0.78
CA PHE A 472 -1.82 11.07 -0.53
C PHE A 472 -0.39 11.58 -0.61
N PHE A 473 -0.12 12.81 -0.15
CA PHE A 473 1.24 13.35 -0.19
C PHE A 473 2.20 12.55 0.70
N ARG A 474 1.77 12.11 1.88
CA ARG A 474 2.58 11.20 2.74
C ARG A 474 2.82 9.85 2.07
N TRP A 475 1.81 9.30 1.41
CA TRP A 475 1.93 8.06 0.65
C TRP A 475 2.94 8.21 -0.50
N ALA A 476 2.82 9.28 -1.29
CA ALA A 476 3.71 9.59 -2.41
C ALA A 476 5.14 9.81 -1.93
N TYR A 477 5.33 10.62 -0.88
CA TYR A 477 6.63 10.83 -0.25
C TYR A 477 7.27 9.52 0.20
N THR A 478 6.51 8.68 0.91
CA THR A 478 7.00 7.40 1.42
C THR A 478 7.41 6.47 0.29
N ALA A 479 6.58 6.37 -0.77
CA ALA A 479 6.84 5.50 -1.92
C ALA A 479 8.07 5.96 -2.71
N VAL A 480 8.15 7.25 -3.05
CA VAL A 480 9.26 7.83 -3.82
C VAL A 480 10.58 7.72 -3.07
N THR A 481 10.59 7.95 -1.76
CA THR A 481 11.81 7.86 -0.94
C THR A 481 12.35 6.44 -0.74
N ARG A 482 11.64 5.40 -1.20
CA ARG A 482 12.18 4.03 -1.21
C ARG A 482 13.25 3.84 -2.29
N ALA A 483 13.27 4.68 -3.33
CA ALA A 483 14.22 4.62 -4.42
C ALA A 483 15.59 5.22 -3.99
N VAL A 484 16.66 4.50 -4.30
CA VAL A 484 18.04 4.99 -4.12
C VAL A 484 18.64 5.49 -5.43
N GLY A 485 18.49 4.74 -6.52
CA GLY A 485 19.08 5.07 -7.82
C GLY A 485 18.05 5.49 -8.86
N ARG A 486 17.04 4.64 -9.11
CA ARG A 486 16.06 4.85 -10.19
C ARG A 486 14.62 4.71 -9.70
N LEU A 487 13.77 5.61 -10.14
CA LEU A 487 12.33 5.65 -9.87
C LEU A 487 11.58 5.45 -11.19
N ILE A 488 10.75 4.41 -11.25
CA ILE A 488 9.87 4.13 -12.37
C ILE A 488 8.45 4.48 -11.95
N LEU A 489 7.74 5.28 -12.75
CA LEU A 489 6.41 5.77 -12.43
C LEU A 489 5.38 5.18 -13.38
N VAL A 490 4.26 4.74 -12.81
CA VAL A 490 3.04 4.40 -13.55
C VAL A 490 1.95 5.34 -13.08
N ASN A 491 1.35 6.06 -14.03
CA ASN A 491 0.33 7.10 -13.81
C ASN A 491 0.79 8.24 -12.88
N PRO A 492 1.97 8.85 -13.06
CA PRO A 492 2.47 9.87 -12.15
C PRO A 492 1.51 11.05 -12.00
N PRO A 493 1.29 11.56 -10.78
CA PRO A 493 0.52 12.78 -10.57
C PRO A 493 1.26 13.98 -11.17
N ASP A 494 0.53 14.76 -11.96
CA ASP A 494 0.95 16.06 -12.47
C ASP A 494 -0.23 17.02 -12.41
N PHE A 495 -0.29 17.82 -11.35
CA PHE A 495 -1.35 18.80 -11.14
C PHE A 495 -0.85 20.06 -10.45
N SER A 496 -1.56 21.14 -10.69
CA SER A 496 -1.30 22.50 -10.24
C SER A 496 -2.61 23.18 -9.83
N PRO A 497 -2.59 24.40 -9.27
CA PRO A 497 -3.80 25.14 -8.96
C PRO A 497 -4.60 25.50 -10.21
N ALA A 498 -3.94 25.61 -11.37
CA ALA A 498 -4.60 25.81 -12.65
C ALA A 498 -5.46 24.60 -13.03
N ASP A 499 -5.08 23.39 -12.60
CA ASP A 499 -5.82 22.15 -12.84
C ASP A 499 -7.04 21.99 -11.93
N ILE A 500 -7.24 22.90 -10.98
CA ILE A 500 -8.53 23.04 -10.26
C ILE A 500 -9.61 23.64 -11.18
N TRP A 501 -9.16 24.42 -12.17
CA TRP A 501 -9.99 25.11 -13.16
C TRP A 501 -9.83 24.56 -14.58
N ALA A 502 -8.84 23.69 -14.81
CA ALA A 502 -8.68 22.97 -16.06
C ALA A 502 -9.74 21.86 -16.13
N PRO A 503 -10.47 21.72 -17.25
CA PRO A 503 -11.21 20.49 -17.49
C PRO A 503 -10.21 19.32 -17.54
N ASP A 504 -10.64 18.15 -17.10
CA ASP A 504 -9.90 16.90 -17.30
C ASP A 504 -9.43 16.80 -18.76
N PRO A 505 -8.27 16.16 -19.05
CA PRO A 505 -7.97 15.74 -20.41
C PRO A 505 -9.06 14.77 -20.84
N VAL A 506 -10.06 15.30 -21.55
CA VAL A 506 -10.99 14.48 -22.32
C VAL A 506 -10.12 13.77 -23.36
N PRO A 507 -10.16 12.42 -23.47
CA PRO A 507 -9.62 11.75 -24.64
C PRO A 507 -10.18 12.47 -25.86
N ALA A 508 -9.37 12.67 -26.90
CA ALA A 508 -9.87 13.27 -28.13
C ALA A 508 -11.08 12.43 -28.58
N ALA A 509 -12.28 12.94 -28.32
CA ALA A 509 -13.49 12.37 -28.87
C ALA A 509 -13.28 12.45 -30.37
N THR A 510 -13.10 11.30 -30.99
CA THR A 510 -13.15 11.13 -32.42
C THR A 510 -14.43 11.79 -32.89
N VAL A 511 -14.25 12.90 -33.57
CA VAL A 511 -15.28 13.58 -34.34
C VAL A 511 -15.61 12.64 -35.48
N ASP A 512 -16.81 12.07 -35.50
CA ASP A 512 -17.39 11.51 -36.73
C ASP A 512 -18.93 11.61 -36.67
N ASN A 513 -19.45 12.78 -37.06
CA ASN A 513 -20.43 12.92 -38.16
C ASN A 513 -20.76 14.42 -38.42
N PRO A 514 -20.16 15.08 -39.42
CA PRO A 514 -20.42 16.49 -39.75
C PRO A 514 -21.54 16.70 -40.79
N ALA A 515 -22.67 15.98 -40.71
CA ALA A 515 -23.64 15.93 -41.82
C ALA A 515 -25.10 16.27 -41.49
N GLU A 516 -25.42 16.97 -40.38
CA GLU A 516 -26.76 17.52 -40.16
C GLU A 516 -26.72 19.02 -39.89
N ASP A 517 -27.50 19.80 -40.66
CA ASP A 517 -27.68 21.23 -40.41
C ASP A 517 -28.35 21.42 -39.03
N PRO A 518 -27.69 22.09 -38.06
CA PRO A 518 -28.25 22.31 -36.74
C PRO A 518 -29.55 23.13 -36.77
N ARG A 519 -29.82 23.88 -37.85
CA ARG A 519 -31.06 24.65 -38.05
C ARG A 519 -32.28 23.78 -38.35
N ALA A 520 -32.08 22.53 -38.73
CA ALA A 520 -33.17 21.58 -38.95
C ALA A 520 -33.77 21.04 -37.65
N ASP A 521 -33.18 21.33 -36.49
CA ASP A 521 -33.70 20.89 -35.19
C ASP A 521 -34.96 21.69 -34.79
N PRO A 522 -36.06 21.05 -34.35
CA PRO A 522 -37.27 21.74 -33.93
C PRO A 522 -37.05 22.74 -32.77
N ASP A 523 -36.02 22.52 -31.95
CA ASP A 523 -35.69 23.42 -30.84
C ASP A 523 -34.88 24.65 -31.28
N TRP A 524 -34.37 24.68 -32.52
CA TRP A 524 -33.64 25.82 -33.05
C TRP A 524 -34.49 27.10 -33.00
N HIS A 525 -35.71 27.04 -33.54
CA HIS A 525 -36.64 28.17 -33.51
C HIS A 525 -37.44 28.24 -32.20
N ARG A 526 -37.79 27.11 -31.59
CA ARG A 526 -38.58 27.09 -30.34
C ARG A 526 -37.84 27.72 -29.16
N LEU A 527 -36.54 27.46 -29.04
CA LEU A 527 -35.69 27.96 -27.94
C LEU A 527 -34.81 29.15 -28.35
N SER A 528 -35.06 29.73 -29.52
CA SER A 528 -34.38 30.95 -30.01
C SER A 528 -32.86 30.86 -30.09
N PHE A 529 -32.31 29.77 -30.65
CA PHE A 529 -30.86 29.61 -30.80
C PHE A 529 -30.27 30.66 -31.75
N PRO A 530 -29.30 31.48 -31.32
CA PRO A 530 -28.60 32.39 -32.21
C PRO A 530 -27.64 31.62 -33.13
N ALA A 531 -27.42 32.12 -34.35
CA ALA A 531 -26.50 31.48 -35.30
C ALA A 531 -25.07 31.31 -34.74
N ALA A 532 -24.63 32.21 -33.86
CA ALA A 532 -23.34 32.13 -33.18
C ALA A 532 -23.25 30.97 -32.16
N ALA A 533 -24.37 30.46 -31.65
CA ALA A 533 -24.44 29.33 -30.73
C ALA A 533 -24.70 27.99 -31.44
N ALA A 534 -24.60 27.93 -32.77
CA ALA A 534 -24.80 26.70 -33.54
C ALA A 534 -24.02 25.48 -32.99
N PRO A 535 -22.76 25.60 -32.53
CA PRO A 535 -22.02 24.47 -31.96
C PRO A 535 -22.63 23.91 -30.66
N LEU A 536 -23.38 24.72 -29.90
CA LEU A 536 -24.03 24.27 -28.67
C LEU A 536 -25.27 23.42 -28.93
N MET A 537 -25.78 23.38 -30.17
CA MET A 537 -26.94 22.57 -30.54
C MET A 537 -26.69 21.07 -30.33
N GLN A 538 -25.45 20.60 -30.50
CA GLN A 538 -25.11 19.19 -30.24
C GLN A 538 -25.20 18.85 -28.74
N VAL A 539 -24.72 19.75 -27.88
CA VAL A 539 -24.83 19.62 -26.42
C VAL A 539 -26.30 19.65 -26.01
N HIS A 540 -27.07 20.56 -26.60
CA HIS A 540 -28.51 20.68 -26.38
C HIS A 540 -29.27 19.40 -26.75
N ARG A 541 -29.05 18.83 -27.93
CA ARG A 541 -29.69 17.57 -28.38
C ARG A 541 -29.43 16.42 -27.39
N ARG A 542 -28.19 16.31 -26.89
CA ARG A 542 -27.80 15.30 -25.90
C ARG A 542 -28.50 15.50 -24.56
N LEU A 543 -28.50 16.72 -24.04
CA LEU A 543 -29.17 17.04 -22.78
C LEU A 543 -30.69 16.83 -22.88
N ARG A 544 -31.30 17.23 -24.00
CA ARG A 544 -32.72 16.98 -24.29
C ARG A 544 -33.05 15.50 -24.24
N ALA A 545 -32.25 14.63 -24.86
CA ALA A 545 -32.47 13.19 -24.83
C ALA A 545 -32.37 12.63 -23.40
N LEU A 546 -31.35 13.06 -22.64
CA LEU A 546 -31.12 12.59 -21.26
C LEU A 546 -32.21 13.06 -20.29
N TRP A 547 -32.71 14.27 -20.46
CA TRP A 547 -33.81 14.81 -19.66
C TRP A 547 -35.15 14.20 -20.05
N ALA A 548 -35.42 14.02 -21.34
CA ALA A 548 -36.63 13.35 -21.81
C ALA A 548 -36.72 11.89 -21.28
N ALA A 549 -35.60 11.16 -21.27
CA ALA A 549 -35.53 9.81 -20.69
C ALA A 549 -35.86 9.76 -19.19
N ARG A 550 -35.79 10.90 -18.49
CA ARG A 550 -36.07 11.04 -17.05
C ARG A 550 -37.40 11.75 -16.78
N GLY A 551 -38.22 11.95 -17.81
CA GLY A 551 -39.50 12.66 -17.73
C GLY A 551 -39.36 14.17 -17.45
N ILE A 552 -38.19 14.76 -17.70
CA ILE A 552 -37.90 16.17 -17.49
C ILE A 552 -38.08 16.91 -18.82
N THR A 553 -38.90 17.95 -18.84
CA THR A 553 -39.17 18.77 -20.03
C THR A 553 -38.42 20.10 -20.00
N ILE A 554 -38.01 20.59 -21.18
CA ILE A 554 -37.35 21.89 -21.33
C ILE A 554 -38.41 22.95 -21.63
N GLU A 555 -38.66 23.84 -20.67
CA GLU A 555 -39.61 24.95 -20.82
C GLU A 555 -38.97 26.16 -21.50
N ASP A 556 -37.76 26.54 -21.08
CA ASP A 556 -37.06 27.74 -21.58
C ASP A 556 -35.54 27.52 -21.60
N LEU A 557 -34.84 28.24 -22.49
CA LEU A 557 -33.39 28.29 -22.58
C LEU A 557 -32.92 29.73 -22.80
N ARG A 558 -32.00 30.18 -21.95
CA ARG A 558 -31.36 31.50 -22.07
C ARG A 558 -29.88 31.36 -22.39
N HIS A 559 -29.53 31.90 -23.55
CA HIS A 559 -28.15 32.05 -24.01
C HIS A 559 -27.50 33.27 -23.34
N LEU A 560 -26.64 33.05 -22.35
CA LEU A 560 -25.83 34.08 -21.68
C LEU A 560 -24.39 34.00 -22.16
N GLN A 561 -23.60 35.06 -21.94
CA GLN A 561 -22.19 35.05 -22.32
C GLN A 561 -21.45 33.92 -21.59
N TYR A 562 -20.94 32.95 -22.35
CA TYR A 562 -20.24 31.76 -21.83
C TYR A 562 -21.09 30.90 -20.86
N CYS A 563 -22.41 30.96 -20.96
CA CYS A 563 -23.31 30.22 -20.07
C CYS A 563 -24.66 29.92 -20.74
N GLU A 564 -25.10 28.66 -20.69
CA GLU A 564 -26.45 28.26 -21.08
C GLU A 564 -27.28 28.01 -19.82
N ARG A 565 -28.46 28.61 -19.72
CA ARG A 565 -29.37 28.45 -18.58
C ARG A 565 -30.70 27.86 -19.03
N TYR A 566 -31.00 26.67 -18.54
CA TYR A 566 -32.22 25.92 -18.80
C TYR A 566 -33.23 26.09 -17.67
N THR A 567 -34.49 26.29 -18.05
CA THR A 567 -35.64 26.11 -17.16
C THR A 567 -36.27 24.77 -17.49
N LEU A 568 -36.28 23.87 -16.51
CA LEU A 568 -36.74 22.50 -16.63
C LEU A 568 -37.96 22.26 -15.75
N ALA A 569 -38.87 21.39 -16.19
CA ALA A 569 -40.07 21.03 -15.43
C ALA A 569 -40.34 19.53 -15.41
N ARG A 570 -40.93 19.05 -14.30
CA ARG A 570 -41.48 17.70 -14.17
C ARG A 570 -42.63 17.71 -13.17
N GLU A 571 -43.80 17.20 -13.58
CA GLU A 571 -44.98 17.03 -12.70
C GLU A 571 -45.34 18.30 -11.88
N GLY A 572 -45.28 19.48 -12.51
CA GLY A 572 -45.59 20.76 -11.87
C GLY A 572 -44.46 21.39 -11.05
N ARG A 573 -43.31 20.71 -10.89
CA ARG A 573 -42.09 21.24 -10.28
C ARG A 573 -41.19 21.88 -11.33
N ARG A 574 -40.51 22.97 -10.96
CA ARG A 574 -39.61 23.71 -11.85
C ARG A 574 -38.22 23.86 -11.23
N VAL A 575 -37.20 23.83 -12.08
CA VAL A 575 -35.83 24.12 -11.70
C VAL A 575 -35.10 24.87 -12.79
N MET A 576 -34.18 25.76 -12.39
CA MET A 576 -33.25 26.39 -13.30
C MET A 576 -31.85 25.81 -13.10
N VAL A 577 -31.30 25.20 -14.14
CA VAL A 577 -29.92 24.70 -14.17
C VAL A 577 -29.14 25.46 -15.22
N GLN A 578 -27.85 25.65 -15.00
CA GLN A 578 -26.98 26.32 -15.95
C GLN A 578 -25.65 25.59 -16.10
N TYR A 579 -25.05 25.68 -17.28
CA TYR A 579 -23.69 25.27 -17.50
C TYR A 579 -22.88 26.36 -18.20
N HIS A 580 -21.60 26.45 -17.86
CA HIS A 580 -20.67 27.38 -18.49
C HIS A 580 -19.92 26.70 -19.63
N TYR A 581 -19.49 27.46 -20.64
CA TYR A 581 -18.70 26.93 -21.76
C TYR A 581 -17.58 27.89 -22.14
N ASN A 582 -16.51 27.40 -22.76
CA ASN A 582 -15.36 28.22 -23.16
C ASN A 582 -15.54 28.85 -24.56
N GLY A 583 -14.59 29.68 -25.00
CA GLY A 583 -14.62 30.31 -26.34
C GLY A 583 -14.57 29.35 -27.54
N LYS A 584 -14.45 28.04 -27.31
CA LYS A 584 -14.59 26.97 -28.31
C LYS A 584 -15.90 26.18 -28.15
N PHE A 585 -16.88 26.72 -27.42
CA PHE A 585 -18.21 26.14 -27.17
C PHE A 585 -18.19 24.78 -26.46
N ARG A 586 -17.11 24.46 -25.72
CA ARG A 586 -17.03 23.24 -24.92
C ARG A 586 -17.64 23.45 -23.54
N PRO A 587 -18.62 22.62 -23.10
CA PRO A 587 -19.25 22.75 -21.79
C PRO A 587 -18.26 22.44 -20.66
N GLY A 588 -18.44 23.11 -19.53
CA GLY A 588 -17.66 23.01 -18.31
C GLY A 588 -18.57 22.92 -17.10
N ARG A 589 -18.32 23.73 -16.06
CA ARG A 589 -19.08 23.67 -14.80
C ARG A 589 -20.58 23.83 -15.02
N ALA A 590 -21.36 22.88 -14.51
CA ALA A 590 -22.81 22.95 -14.39
C ALA A 590 -23.24 23.10 -12.93
N GLY A 591 -24.38 23.73 -12.69
CA GLY A 591 -24.93 23.92 -11.36
C GLY A 591 -26.33 24.53 -11.40
N MET A 592 -26.97 24.62 -10.24
CA MET A 592 -28.25 25.29 -10.12
C MET A 592 -28.07 26.80 -10.30
N ALA A 593 -28.97 27.44 -11.06
CA ALA A 593 -28.93 28.88 -11.28
C ALA A 593 -29.53 29.64 -10.08
N PRO A 594 -29.15 30.92 -9.85
CA PRO A 594 -29.76 31.76 -8.83
C PRO A 594 -31.26 31.97 -9.10
N GLY A 595 -32.10 31.75 -8.08
CA GLY A 595 -33.56 31.81 -8.20
C GLY A 595 -34.31 30.51 -7.88
N GLY A 596 -33.60 29.47 -7.43
CA GLY A 596 -34.09 28.35 -6.61
C GLY A 596 -35.33 27.59 -7.12
N GLY A 597 -35.12 26.36 -7.59
CA GLY A 597 -36.20 25.41 -7.87
C GLY A 597 -36.22 24.24 -6.90
N ASP A 598 -36.92 23.17 -7.27
CA ASP A 598 -36.91 21.92 -6.52
C ASP A 598 -35.50 21.29 -6.52
N ALA A 599 -34.94 21.07 -5.33
CA ALA A 599 -33.56 20.61 -5.14
C ALA A 599 -33.33 19.17 -5.62
N ALA A 600 -34.34 18.29 -5.51
CA ALA A 600 -34.24 16.92 -5.98
C ALA A 600 -34.26 16.88 -7.52
N LEU A 601 -35.13 17.68 -8.14
CA LEU A 601 -35.15 17.84 -9.59
C LEU A 601 -33.86 18.51 -10.09
N ALA A 602 -33.26 19.43 -9.32
CA ALA A 602 -31.96 20.02 -9.63
C ALA A 602 -30.85 18.97 -9.66
N GLU A 603 -30.78 18.11 -8.66
CA GLU A 603 -29.79 17.05 -8.55
C GLU A 603 -29.93 16.03 -9.69
N GLU A 604 -31.15 15.59 -10.00
CA GLU A 604 -31.43 14.69 -11.13
C GLU A 604 -31.11 15.33 -12.49
N ALA A 605 -31.45 16.61 -12.68
CA ALA A 605 -31.12 17.34 -13.90
C ALA A 605 -29.60 17.56 -14.04
N LEU A 606 -28.91 17.81 -12.93
CA LEU A 606 -27.45 17.96 -12.89
C LEU A 606 -26.73 16.63 -13.06
N ALA A 607 -27.33 15.52 -12.65
CA ALA A 607 -26.83 14.18 -12.94
C ALA A 607 -26.80 13.90 -14.45
N ALA A 608 -27.65 14.55 -15.27
CA ALA A 608 -27.55 14.45 -16.73
C ALA A 608 -26.28 15.11 -17.30
N PHE A 609 -25.70 16.10 -16.60
CA PHE A 609 -24.38 16.65 -16.92
C PHE A 609 -23.23 15.76 -16.41
N GLN A 610 -23.48 14.99 -15.35
CA GLN A 610 -22.52 14.06 -14.73
C GLN A 610 -22.61 12.63 -15.28
N GLY A 611 -23.63 12.32 -16.09
CA GLY A 611 -23.84 11.05 -16.79
C GLY A 611 -22.79 10.73 -17.86
N SER A 612 -21.55 11.18 -17.65
CA SER A 612 -20.32 10.69 -18.24
C SER A 612 -19.36 10.10 -17.19
N ALA A 613 -19.82 9.83 -15.97
CA ALA A 613 -19.01 9.30 -14.85
C ALA A 613 -19.24 7.80 -14.55
N ASP A 614 -19.91 7.06 -15.44
CA ASP A 614 -19.83 5.58 -15.55
C ASP A 614 -19.17 5.14 -16.86
N GLY A 615 -18.45 6.05 -17.52
CA GLY A 615 -17.39 5.67 -18.44
C GLY A 615 -16.10 5.65 -17.63
N ALA A 616 -15.61 4.46 -17.30
CA ALA A 616 -14.20 4.30 -16.98
C ALA A 616 -13.38 5.14 -17.97
N ALA A 617 -12.40 5.89 -17.48
CA ALA A 617 -11.45 6.56 -18.35
C ALA A 617 -10.83 5.49 -19.26
N GLU A 618 -11.31 5.39 -20.50
CA GLU A 618 -10.62 4.67 -21.55
C GLU A 618 -9.40 5.53 -21.86
N ALA A 619 -8.32 5.30 -21.10
CA ALA A 619 -7.00 5.33 -21.70
C ALA A 619 -7.12 4.59 -23.04
N GLU A 620 -6.82 5.29 -24.13
CA GLU A 620 -7.04 4.85 -25.52
C GLU A 620 -6.79 3.33 -25.61
N GLN A 621 -7.89 2.56 -25.58
CA GLN A 621 -7.75 1.12 -25.37
C GLN A 621 -7.06 0.53 -26.58
N PRO A 622 -6.06 -0.35 -26.41
CA PRO A 622 -5.43 -1.04 -27.52
C PRO A 622 -6.50 -1.63 -28.44
N ALA A 623 -6.40 -1.42 -29.75
CA ALA A 623 -7.45 -1.80 -30.71
C ALA A 623 -7.92 -3.25 -30.53
N PHE A 624 -7.02 -4.17 -30.21
CA PHE A 624 -7.34 -5.58 -29.95
C PHE A 624 -8.27 -5.82 -28.75
N ILE A 625 -8.20 -4.98 -27.70
CA ILE A 625 -9.09 -5.05 -26.53
C ILE A 625 -10.49 -4.58 -26.93
N ARG A 626 -10.58 -3.47 -27.67
CA ARG A 626 -11.84 -2.95 -28.17
C ARG A 626 -12.52 -3.96 -29.10
N ASP A 627 -11.77 -4.55 -30.04
CA ASP A 627 -12.29 -5.54 -30.97
C ASP A 627 -12.83 -6.78 -30.24
N PHE A 628 -12.10 -7.24 -29.21
CA PHE A 628 -12.56 -8.33 -28.34
C PHE A 628 -13.83 -7.99 -27.56
N LEU A 629 -13.94 -6.77 -27.02
CA LEU A 629 -15.13 -6.33 -26.29
C LEU A 629 -16.36 -6.23 -27.18
N VAL A 630 -16.21 -5.78 -28.43
CA VAL A 630 -17.30 -5.75 -29.42
C VAL A 630 -17.77 -7.17 -29.73
N GLU A 631 -16.84 -8.10 -29.96
CA GLU A 631 -17.15 -9.52 -30.19
C GLU A 631 -17.83 -10.15 -28.96
N LEU A 632 -17.35 -9.82 -27.77
CA LEU A 632 -17.92 -10.31 -26.52
C LEU A 632 -19.34 -9.78 -26.31
N ASP A 633 -19.56 -8.48 -26.49
CA ASP A 633 -20.90 -7.89 -26.33
C ASP A 633 -21.88 -8.49 -27.36
N ALA A 634 -21.41 -8.80 -28.58
CA ALA A 634 -22.19 -9.52 -29.59
C ALA A 634 -22.51 -10.97 -29.19
N ALA A 635 -21.56 -11.69 -28.60
CA ALA A 635 -21.77 -13.06 -28.10
C ALA A 635 -22.72 -13.10 -26.88
N LEU A 636 -22.68 -12.07 -26.02
CA LEU A 636 -23.53 -11.96 -24.84
C LEU A 636 -24.96 -11.54 -25.18
N ALA A 637 -25.20 -10.85 -26.30
CA ALA A 637 -26.51 -10.34 -26.71
C ALA A 637 -27.62 -11.41 -26.81
N GLY A 638 -27.26 -12.68 -27.01
CA GLY A 638 -28.17 -13.83 -27.05
C GLY A 638 -28.40 -14.53 -25.69
N THR A 639 -27.85 -14.01 -24.59
CA THR A 639 -27.84 -14.67 -23.28
C THR A 639 -28.45 -13.80 -22.18
N SER A 640 -28.67 -14.36 -20.99
CA SER A 640 -29.08 -13.59 -19.80
C SER A 640 -27.93 -12.89 -19.08
N ILE A 641 -26.70 -13.01 -19.60
CA ILE A 641 -25.48 -12.49 -18.99
C ILE A 641 -25.21 -11.09 -19.53
N GLN A 642 -24.93 -10.15 -18.63
CA GLN A 642 -24.54 -8.79 -18.96
C GLN A 642 -23.16 -8.49 -18.42
N ARG A 643 -22.41 -7.70 -19.19
CA ARG A 643 -21.15 -7.14 -18.74
C ARG A 643 -21.43 -5.96 -17.80
N THR A 644 -20.94 -6.04 -16.57
CA THR A 644 -21.13 -5.01 -15.53
C THR A 644 -19.95 -4.05 -15.43
N GLY A 645 -18.80 -4.41 -15.99
CA GLY A 645 -17.62 -3.56 -16.01
C GLY A 645 -16.45 -4.19 -16.74
N GLN A 646 -15.39 -3.40 -16.94
CA GLN A 646 -14.11 -3.88 -17.45
C GLN A 646 -12.97 -3.14 -16.76
N THR A 647 -11.85 -3.83 -16.56
CA THR A 647 -10.62 -3.23 -16.05
C THR A 647 -9.44 -3.80 -16.83
N PRO A 648 -8.85 -3.03 -17.76
CA PRO A 648 -7.64 -3.45 -18.44
C PRO A 648 -6.49 -3.52 -17.42
N MET A 649 -5.73 -4.61 -17.49
CA MET A 649 -4.61 -4.91 -16.60
C MET A 649 -3.42 -5.42 -17.44
N PRO A 650 -2.19 -5.47 -16.89
CA PRO A 650 -1.05 -6.01 -17.62
C PRO A 650 -1.27 -7.48 -18.02
N TYR A 651 -1.31 -7.73 -19.34
CA TYR A 651 -1.51 -9.04 -19.96
C TYR A 651 -2.87 -9.70 -19.71
N ARG A 652 -3.84 -8.93 -19.19
CA ARG A 652 -5.19 -9.45 -18.93
C ARG A 652 -6.24 -8.34 -19.00
N LEU A 653 -7.45 -8.73 -19.36
CA LEU A 653 -8.63 -7.88 -19.29
C LEU A 653 -9.58 -8.49 -18.25
N ARG A 654 -9.77 -7.79 -17.12
CA ARG A 654 -10.77 -8.20 -16.14
C ARG A 654 -12.14 -7.73 -16.59
N ILE A 655 -13.11 -8.64 -16.59
CA ILE A 655 -14.47 -8.40 -17.05
C ILE A 655 -15.43 -8.77 -15.92
N GLY A 656 -16.26 -7.80 -15.52
CA GLY A 656 -17.37 -8.06 -14.61
C GLY A 656 -18.56 -8.62 -15.40
N LEU A 657 -19.12 -9.73 -14.93
CA LEU A 657 -20.28 -10.39 -15.51
C LEU A 657 -21.38 -10.55 -14.46
N ALA A 658 -22.64 -10.40 -14.87
CA ALA A 658 -23.79 -10.65 -14.03
C ALA A 658 -24.98 -11.21 -14.82
N ASP A 659 -25.77 -12.05 -14.17
CA ASP A 659 -27.14 -12.38 -14.60
C ASP A 659 -28.13 -12.14 -13.44
N ARG A 660 -29.36 -12.66 -13.55
CA ARG A 660 -30.41 -12.46 -12.53
C ARG A 660 -30.07 -13.03 -11.15
N THR A 661 -29.10 -13.93 -11.05
CA THR A 661 -28.80 -14.73 -9.84
C THR A 661 -27.31 -14.81 -9.50
N ARG A 662 -26.42 -14.56 -10.46
CA ARG A 662 -24.97 -14.73 -10.33
C ARG A 662 -24.26 -13.44 -10.68
N THR A 663 -23.21 -13.11 -9.95
CA THR A 663 -22.27 -12.03 -10.26
C THR A 663 -20.85 -12.55 -10.08
N GLY A 664 -19.94 -12.15 -10.96
CA GLY A 664 -18.57 -12.62 -10.90
C GLY A 664 -17.63 -11.83 -11.80
N GLU A 665 -16.34 -11.86 -11.47
CA GLU A 665 -15.29 -11.28 -12.29
C GLU A 665 -14.48 -12.38 -12.97
N VAL A 666 -14.12 -12.16 -14.23
CA VAL A 666 -13.34 -13.09 -15.05
C VAL A 666 -12.14 -12.36 -15.65
N ASP A 667 -10.95 -12.93 -15.53
CA ASP A 667 -9.73 -12.46 -16.19
C ASP A 667 -9.58 -13.16 -17.54
N VAL A 668 -9.60 -12.41 -18.64
CA VAL A 668 -9.24 -12.88 -19.98
C VAL A 668 -7.77 -12.54 -20.25
N ILE A 669 -6.93 -13.54 -20.48
CA ILE A 669 -5.47 -13.40 -20.58
C ILE A 669 -5.06 -13.24 -22.04
N HIS A 670 -4.09 -12.36 -22.30
CA HIS A 670 -3.49 -12.20 -23.63
C HIS A 670 -1.96 -12.21 -23.59
N ASP A 671 -1.34 -12.65 -24.67
CA ASP A 671 0.12 -12.62 -24.83
C ASP A 671 0.65 -11.22 -25.22
N ALA A 672 1.97 -11.11 -25.36
CA ALA A 672 2.62 -9.87 -25.80
C ALA A 672 2.39 -9.53 -27.29
N ARG A 673 1.88 -10.49 -28.08
CA ARG A 673 1.49 -10.32 -29.48
C ARG A 673 0.00 -10.01 -29.63
N GLN A 674 -0.69 -9.74 -28.51
CA GLN A 674 -2.11 -9.39 -28.47
C GLN A 674 -3.06 -10.53 -28.86
N ASN A 675 -2.66 -11.79 -28.67
CA ASN A 675 -3.52 -12.96 -28.83
C ASN A 675 -4.13 -13.37 -27.49
N TRP A 676 -5.43 -13.67 -27.47
CA TRP A 676 -6.13 -14.17 -26.28
C TRP A 676 -5.81 -15.65 -26.05
N THR A 677 -5.23 -15.96 -24.89
CA THR A 677 -4.67 -17.27 -24.59
C THR A 677 -5.51 -18.09 -23.61
N ALA A 678 -6.11 -17.42 -22.62
CA ALA A 678 -6.82 -18.11 -21.55
C ALA A 678 -7.91 -17.25 -20.91
N VAL A 679 -8.77 -17.90 -20.12
CA VAL A 679 -9.84 -17.28 -19.33
C VAL A 679 -9.85 -17.93 -17.95
N GLN A 680 -9.83 -17.13 -16.89
CA GLN A 680 -9.78 -17.60 -15.50
C GLN A 680 -10.74 -16.82 -14.60
N GLU A 681 -11.33 -17.50 -13.62
CA GLU A 681 -12.13 -16.87 -12.57
C GLU A 681 -11.29 -16.02 -11.62
N VAL A 682 -11.82 -14.85 -11.26
CA VAL A 682 -11.26 -14.01 -10.20
C VAL A 682 -11.86 -14.46 -8.86
N GLY A 683 -11.01 -14.81 -7.89
CA GLY A 683 -11.43 -15.25 -6.55
C GLY A 683 -11.29 -16.76 -6.27
N GLY A 684 -10.80 -17.54 -7.22
CA GLY A 684 -10.60 -18.99 -7.09
C GLY A 684 -11.72 -19.81 -7.75
N PRO A 685 -11.61 -21.16 -7.76
CA PRO A 685 -12.59 -22.03 -8.43
C PRO A 685 -13.99 -21.92 -7.83
N GLY A 686 -14.99 -21.67 -8.68
CA GLY A 686 -16.40 -21.50 -8.33
C GLY A 686 -16.80 -20.06 -7.98
N ALA A 687 -15.87 -19.10 -8.00
CA ALA A 687 -16.12 -17.73 -7.57
C ALA A 687 -17.14 -16.98 -8.43
N THR A 688 -17.37 -17.43 -9.67
CA THR A 688 -18.31 -16.79 -10.60
C THR A 688 -19.64 -17.54 -10.76
N GLY A 689 -19.85 -18.62 -10.00
CA GLY A 689 -21.06 -19.44 -10.12
C GLY A 689 -21.24 -20.09 -11.51
N GLY A 690 -20.15 -20.32 -12.25
CA GLY A 690 -20.16 -20.91 -13.59
C GLY A 690 -20.20 -19.90 -14.75
N LEU A 691 -20.26 -18.59 -14.47
CA LEU A 691 -20.23 -17.55 -15.52
C LEU A 691 -18.94 -17.59 -16.35
N CYS A 692 -17.80 -17.95 -15.74
CA CYS A 692 -16.54 -18.11 -16.45
C CYS A 692 -16.53 -19.26 -17.45
N ASP A 693 -17.18 -20.39 -17.14
CA ASP A 693 -17.26 -21.52 -18.05
C ASP A 693 -18.21 -21.24 -19.22
N GLU A 694 -19.29 -20.49 -18.96
CA GLU A 694 -20.19 -19.98 -19.99
C GLU A 694 -19.49 -18.99 -20.93
N LEU A 695 -18.72 -18.05 -20.38
CA LEU A 695 -17.88 -17.14 -21.16
C LEU A 695 -16.89 -17.91 -22.04
N ARG A 696 -16.21 -18.93 -21.47
CA ARG A 696 -15.25 -19.77 -22.20
C ARG A 696 -15.92 -20.49 -23.37
N ARG A 697 -17.16 -20.99 -23.20
CA ARG A 697 -17.94 -21.62 -24.28
C ARG A 697 -18.34 -20.62 -25.37
N LEU A 698 -18.83 -19.45 -24.99
CA LEU A 698 -19.28 -18.41 -25.93
C LEU A 698 -18.13 -17.86 -26.79
N MET A 699 -16.92 -17.80 -26.22
CA MET A 699 -15.74 -17.22 -26.88
C MET A 699 -14.71 -18.28 -27.32
N THR A 700 -15.13 -19.56 -27.45
CA THR A 700 -14.23 -20.69 -27.76
C THR A 700 -13.40 -20.47 -29.03
N ASP A 701 -13.97 -19.85 -30.07
CA ASP A 701 -13.29 -19.62 -31.34
C ASP A 701 -12.21 -18.52 -31.28
N ARG A 702 -12.24 -17.68 -30.22
CA ARG A 702 -11.35 -16.53 -30.06
C ARG A 702 -10.30 -16.72 -28.97
N ILE A 703 -10.60 -17.56 -27.98
CA ILE A 703 -9.77 -17.82 -26.80
C ILE A 703 -9.28 -19.26 -26.92
N GLY A 704 -8.02 -19.44 -27.36
CA GLY A 704 -7.43 -20.79 -27.47
C GLY A 704 -6.79 -21.17 -28.81
N ARG A 705 -6.58 -20.23 -29.75
CA ARG A 705 -5.62 -20.45 -30.85
C ARG A 705 -4.21 -20.05 -30.41
N GLY A 706 -3.60 -20.86 -29.56
CA GLY A 706 -2.20 -20.76 -29.18
C GLY A 706 -1.78 -22.10 -28.57
N GLY A 707 -1.29 -22.99 -29.42
CA GLY A 707 -0.55 -24.19 -28.98
C GLY A 707 0.85 -23.85 -28.54
#